data_AF-A0A960LM71-F1
#
_entry.id   AF-A0A960LM71-F1
#
_cell.length_a   1.000
_cell.length_b   1.000
_cell.length_c   1.000
_cell.angle_alpha   90.00
_cell.angle_beta   90.00
_cell.angle_gamma   90.00
#
_symmetry.space_group_name_H-M   'P 1'
#
loop_
_entity.id
_entity.type
_entity.pdbx_description
1 polymer ?
#
loop_
_entity_poly.entity_id
_entity_poly.type
_entity_poly.pdbx_seq_one_letter_code
_entity_poly.pdbx_strand_id
1 'polypeptide(L)'
;MENYTCFKDLPPGMTRVGRLQSIFGEQVTLIQVAWGEKRPIQKEFQKLDVEVMRDPEHLRMLEGSNIGILVGPASGNLISIDFDEEEAEKEFCEANPDIVETVRSKGSRGANYWYLISGDYVDKIVKLKRDGAEVGEWRGGGGHTVVDGLHPSEVPYYISSAHPVKVIEFSDIHWPENWEIGSLEEGDSEYDALVQEYGPPVEQGKNGGIALNEGFVVGWILRENDLLYDLDLGAFFTFSNAEGIWSKLDSKEMEKMIAIYLNRLARECEEAVRFKRNQRLIASIRQQLEAAAATRLRELRSQIQWHFYAALNGIVPVIPPDLPQAPIAFHRGYYLTEKSAIAFAPSQPCPRFLGELLTPVLDPDDIHLLQRVCGLVLIGPNDLQKIVLLEGSGLTGKSIYQLILDTLVGLDSVTQLRAENLTSRFELSRYVGKRLVAGRDVPPDFLRQKGAALLKALTGGDRLNTERKNSNDDVPLKGDLHAIITSNAALRVKVESDGSAWERRLVILPFERTSDPPKRILNFDQILLKEEGGGILNWHLWGAIQALQEIEAYGDLLMTDEQKDRIAKRVRESDLVGLFVEECIEKGGIGLSTEQLGASYREFCTSRGLPAESEMSFSKKLRSELEHRFQAQPTENFVTDAKSRKRGYYNVRFKENAGQG
;
A
#
# COMPACT_ATOMS: atom_id res chain seq x y z
N MET A 1 44.46 -28.62 17.31
CA MET A 1 43.59 -28.10 16.24
C MET A 1 44.43 -27.12 15.45
N GLU A 2 44.58 -27.32 14.15
CA GLU A 2 45.48 -26.49 13.33
C GLU A 2 44.86 -25.09 13.14
N ASN A 3 45.69 -24.06 13.07
CA ASN A 3 45.24 -22.70 12.78
C ASN A 3 44.80 -22.64 11.31
N TYR A 4 43.54 -22.27 11.04
CA TYR A 4 43.04 -22.21 9.66
C TYR A 4 42.62 -20.79 9.29
N THR A 5 43.11 -20.31 8.15
CA THR A 5 42.59 -19.09 7.54
C THR A 5 41.35 -19.45 6.71
N CYS A 6 40.21 -18.78 6.94
CA CYS A 6 38.97 -19.18 6.28
C CYS A 6 39.00 -18.91 4.76
N PHE A 7 39.92 -18.05 4.27
CA PHE A 7 40.10 -17.76 2.85
C PHE A 7 41.21 -18.51 2.11
N LYS A 8 42.19 -19.16 2.78
CA LYS A 8 43.24 -19.95 2.07
C LYS A 8 43.02 -21.46 2.13
N ASP A 9 42.41 -21.96 3.20
CA ASP A 9 42.37 -23.39 3.50
C ASP A 9 40.96 -24.00 3.29
N LEU A 10 40.24 -23.56 2.25
CA LEU A 10 38.85 -24.00 2.00
C LEU A 10 38.79 -25.43 1.46
N PRO A 11 37.93 -26.30 2.04
CA PRO A 11 37.58 -27.57 1.42
C PRO A 11 37.05 -27.38 0.00
N PRO A 12 37.30 -28.31 -0.94
CA PRO A 12 36.79 -28.21 -2.31
C PRO A 12 35.27 -28.01 -2.34
N GLY A 13 34.80 -26.93 -3.00
CA GLY A 13 33.39 -26.59 -3.13
C GLY A 13 32.78 -25.83 -1.93
N MET A 14 33.54 -25.57 -0.87
CA MET A 14 33.09 -24.75 0.26
C MET A 14 33.40 -23.26 0.02
N THR A 15 32.40 -22.40 0.22
CA THR A 15 32.56 -20.94 0.17
C THR A 15 33.08 -20.40 1.50
N ARG A 16 33.66 -19.19 1.51
CA ARG A 16 34.10 -18.55 2.76
C ARG A 16 32.91 -18.32 3.70
N VAL A 17 31.78 -17.87 3.14
CA VAL A 17 30.53 -17.71 3.89
C VAL A 17 30.06 -19.02 4.50
N GLY A 18 29.97 -20.09 3.70
CA GLY A 18 29.50 -21.40 4.17
C GLY A 18 30.40 -21.98 5.26
N ARG A 19 31.72 -21.73 5.18
CA ARG A 19 32.64 -22.08 6.26
C ARG A 19 32.37 -21.32 7.54
N LEU A 20 32.21 -20.00 7.48
CA LEU A 20 31.94 -19.18 8.66
C LEU A 20 30.61 -19.59 9.33
N GLN A 21 29.56 -19.83 8.54
CA GLN A 21 28.28 -20.32 9.06
C GLN A 21 28.42 -21.72 9.70
N SER A 22 29.29 -22.59 9.19
CA SER A 22 29.55 -23.89 9.84
C SER A 22 30.24 -23.78 11.20
N ILE A 23 30.94 -22.66 11.47
CA ILE A 23 31.68 -22.42 12.72
C ILE A 23 30.81 -21.65 13.72
N PHE A 24 30.17 -20.58 13.26
CA PHE A 24 29.43 -19.65 14.13
C PHE A 24 27.91 -19.89 14.15
N GLY A 25 27.39 -20.73 13.26
CA GLY A 25 25.96 -21.00 13.06
C GLY A 25 25.37 -20.25 11.86
N GLU A 26 24.21 -20.71 11.37
CA GLU A 26 23.54 -20.11 10.20
C GLU A 26 22.91 -18.75 10.50
N GLN A 27 22.70 -18.44 11.78
CA GLN A 27 22.06 -17.20 12.26
C GLN A 27 22.97 -15.97 12.22
N VAL A 28 24.23 -16.10 11.78
CA VAL A 28 25.18 -14.98 11.76
C VAL A 28 24.97 -14.05 10.58
N THR A 29 25.04 -12.76 10.85
CA THR A 29 25.03 -11.70 9.85
C THR A 29 26.46 -11.33 9.48
N LEU A 30 26.87 -11.72 8.28
CA LEU A 30 28.19 -11.40 7.73
C LEU A 30 28.15 -10.07 6.98
N ILE A 31 29.17 -9.23 7.16
CA ILE A 31 29.26 -7.90 6.55
C ILE A 31 30.58 -7.74 5.79
N GLN A 32 30.53 -6.93 4.73
CA GLN A 32 31.68 -6.62 3.89
C GLN A 32 32.58 -5.58 4.58
N VAL A 33 33.84 -5.94 4.73
CA VAL A 33 34.91 -5.05 5.19
C VAL A 33 35.93 -4.92 4.06
N ALA A 34 36.43 -3.71 3.82
CA ALA A 34 37.43 -3.52 2.77
C ALA A 34 38.63 -4.44 3.00
N TRP A 35 39.19 -5.00 1.92
CA TRP A 35 40.29 -5.95 2.03
C TRP A 35 41.50 -5.29 2.71
N GLY A 36 42.07 -5.94 3.73
CA GLY A 36 43.16 -5.35 4.52
C GLY A 36 42.72 -4.31 5.55
N GLU A 37 41.44 -3.98 5.64
CA GLU A 37 40.90 -2.95 6.54
C GLU A 37 40.10 -3.57 7.70
N LYS A 38 39.74 -2.73 8.68
CA LYS A 38 38.82 -3.09 9.79
C LYS A 38 37.44 -2.44 9.69
N ARG A 39 37.26 -1.45 8.83
CA ARG A 39 36.01 -0.67 8.72
C ARG A 39 35.08 -1.28 7.65
N PRO A 40 33.78 -1.48 7.96
CA PRO A 40 32.81 -1.96 6.99
C PRO A 40 32.69 -1.01 5.79
N ILE A 41 32.48 -1.58 4.61
CA ILE A 41 32.33 -0.82 3.36
C ILE A 41 30.96 -0.14 3.32
N GLN A 42 29.94 -0.84 3.82
CA GLN A 42 28.55 -0.39 3.77
C GLN A 42 28.28 0.68 4.84
N LYS A 43 27.64 1.78 4.41
CA LYS A 43 27.10 2.77 5.35
C LYS A 43 25.91 2.17 6.10
N GLU A 44 25.78 2.51 7.37
CA GLU A 44 24.70 1.99 8.24
C GLU A 44 24.71 0.46 8.38
N PHE A 45 25.88 -0.18 8.32
CA PHE A 45 26.02 -1.63 8.49
C PHE A 45 25.41 -2.15 9.80
N GLN A 46 25.29 -1.30 10.82
CA GLN A 46 24.65 -1.62 12.11
C GLN A 46 23.15 -1.92 12.00
N LYS A 47 22.50 -1.53 10.89
CA LYS A 47 21.08 -1.80 10.63
C LYS A 47 20.84 -3.12 9.90
N LEU A 48 21.91 -3.83 9.51
CA LEU A 48 21.80 -5.13 8.86
C LEU A 48 21.41 -6.21 9.86
N ASP A 49 20.73 -7.24 9.38
CA ASP A 49 20.37 -8.44 10.13
C ASP A 49 20.51 -9.68 9.25
N VAL A 50 20.11 -10.84 9.77
CA VAL A 50 20.31 -12.14 9.12
C VAL A 50 19.65 -12.23 7.75
N GLU A 51 18.67 -11.38 7.43
CA GLU A 51 18.00 -11.38 6.13
C GLU A 51 18.92 -10.96 4.98
N VAL A 52 19.95 -10.13 5.25
CA VAL A 52 20.96 -9.76 4.24
C VAL A 52 21.71 -10.98 3.71
N MET A 53 21.79 -12.06 4.48
CA MET A 53 22.45 -13.30 4.09
C MET A 53 21.69 -14.11 3.04
N ARG A 54 20.47 -13.68 2.66
CA ARG A 54 19.69 -14.27 1.56
C ARG A 54 19.93 -13.58 0.22
N ASP A 55 20.60 -12.43 0.20
CA ASP A 55 20.92 -11.70 -1.02
C ASP A 55 22.13 -12.33 -1.75
N PRO A 56 21.96 -12.89 -2.96
CA PRO A 56 23.06 -13.47 -3.72
C PRO A 56 24.17 -12.48 -4.09
N GLU A 57 23.86 -11.19 -4.24
CA GLU A 57 24.85 -10.16 -4.52
C GLU A 57 25.72 -9.90 -3.29
N HIS A 58 25.10 -9.72 -2.12
CA HIS A 58 25.82 -9.61 -0.85
C HIS A 58 26.73 -10.81 -0.59
N LEU A 59 26.19 -12.03 -0.76
CA LEU A 59 26.97 -13.28 -0.61
C LEU A 59 28.17 -13.32 -1.57
N ARG A 60 27.99 -12.93 -2.83
CA ARG A 60 29.08 -12.88 -3.81
C ARG A 60 30.14 -11.85 -3.44
N MET A 61 29.74 -10.71 -2.90
CA MET A 61 30.66 -9.63 -2.54
C MET A 61 31.49 -9.98 -1.29
N LEU A 62 30.92 -10.70 -0.32
CA LEU A 62 31.64 -11.23 0.85
C LEU A 62 32.84 -12.10 0.45
N GLU A 63 32.69 -12.91 -0.61
CA GLU A 63 33.77 -13.79 -1.09
C GLU A 63 35.01 -13.00 -1.56
N GLY A 64 34.83 -11.74 -2.00
CA GLY A 64 35.90 -10.86 -2.47
C GLY A 64 36.43 -9.85 -1.44
N SER A 65 35.91 -9.84 -0.21
CA SER A 65 36.22 -8.82 0.80
C SER A 65 36.84 -9.42 2.07
N ASN A 66 37.28 -8.58 3.01
CA ASN A 66 37.35 -9.04 4.40
C ASN A 66 35.91 -9.31 4.86
N ILE A 67 35.72 -10.29 5.75
CA ILE A 67 34.40 -10.64 6.28
C ILE A 67 34.39 -10.35 7.78
N GLY A 68 33.46 -9.47 8.18
CA GLY A 68 33.11 -9.24 9.58
C GLY A 68 31.81 -9.96 9.96
N ILE A 69 31.66 -10.25 11.24
CA ILE A 69 30.39 -10.68 11.84
C ILE A 69 29.83 -9.49 12.61
N LEU A 70 28.58 -9.11 12.33
CA LEU A 70 27.83 -8.15 13.15
C LEU A 70 27.40 -8.86 14.45
N VAL A 71 27.73 -8.30 15.61
CA VAL A 71 27.44 -8.94 16.92
C VAL A 71 26.12 -8.43 17.54
N GLY A 72 25.62 -9.14 18.54
CA GLY A 72 24.38 -8.84 19.25
C GLY A 72 23.14 -9.44 18.56
N PRO A 73 21.97 -8.78 18.62
CA PRO A 73 20.69 -9.36 18.16
C PRO A 73 20.68 -9.68 16.67
N ALA A 74 21.45 -8.92 15.87
CA ALA A 74 21.59 -9.14 14.44
C ALA A 74 22.20 -10.52 14.10
N SER A 75 22.90 -11.17 15.03
CA SER A 75 23.45 -12.52 14.87
C SER A 75 22.93 -13.49 15.94
N GLY A 76 21.67 -13.29 16.36
CA GLY A 76 21.01 -14.16 17.34
C GLY A 76 21.62 -14.09 18.74
N ASN A 77 22.08 -12.91 19.17
CA ASN A 77 22.79 -12.64 20.43
C ASN A 77 24.20 -13.25 20.51
N LEU A 78 24.85 -13.42 19.36
CA LEU A 78 26.27 -13.77 19.29
C LEU A 78 27.12 -12.54 19.68
N ILE A 79 27.98 -12.68 20.68
CA ILE A 79 28.90 -11.62 21.13
C ILE A 79 30.36 -12.05 20.93
N SER A 80 31.28 -11.08 21.02
CA SER A 80 32.72 -11.36 21.09
C SER A 80 33.39 -10.59 22.22
N ILE A 81 34.30 -11.23 22.94
CA ILE A 81 35.20 -10.61 23.91
C ILE A 81 36.59 -10.53 23.26
N ASP A 82 37.05 -9.33 22.96
CA ASP A 82 38.35 -9.04 22.36
C ASP A 82 39.37 -8.74 23.47
N PHE A 83 40.49 -9.46 23.50
CA PHE A 83 41.60 -9.19 24.41
C PHE A 83 42.76 -8.59 23.62
N ASP A 84 43.22 -7.40 24.01
CA ASP A 84 44.35 -6.74 23.36
C ASP A 84 45.70 -7.26 23.89
N GLU A 85 45.71 -7.76 25.14
CA GLU A 85 46.90 -8.24 25.86
C GLU A 85 46.80 -9.74 26.21
N GLU A 86 47.90 -10.49 26.03
CA GLU A 86 47.96 -11.93 26.31
C GLU A 86 47.83 -12.25 27.81
N GLU A 87 48.31 -11.37 28.67
CA GLU A 87 48.16 -11.51 30.13
C GLU A 87 46.69 -11.39 30.56
N ALA A 88 45.95 -10.46 29.96
CA ALA A 88 44.53 -10.27 30.21
C ALA A 88 43.69 -11.47 29.70
N GLU A 89 44.04 -12.03 28.52
CA GLU A 89 43.45 -13.28 28.02
C GLU A 89 43.66 -14.41 29.04
N LYS A 90 44.86 -14.53 29.61
CA LYS A 90 45.21 -15.58 30.57
C LYS A 90 44.44 -15.44 31.89
N GLU A 91 44.38 -14.23 32.46
CA GLU A 91 43.59 -13.95 33.68
C GLU A 91 42.12 -14.31 33.48
N PHE A 92 41.53 -13.90 32.36
CA PHE A 92 40.15 -14.26 32.02
C PHE A 92 39.97 -15.78 31.95
N CYS A 93 40.88 -16.49 31.29
CA CYS A 93 40.81 -17.95 31.17
C CYS A 93 40.93 -18.67 32.52
N GLU A 94 41.80 -18.18 33.41
CA GLU A 94 41.97 -18.73 34.77
C GLU A 94 40.74 -18.51 35.65
N ALA A 95 40.06 -17.37 35.50
CA ALA A 95 38.80 -17.08 36.19
C ALA A 95 37.60 -17.86 35.61
N ASN A 96 37.68 -18.28 34.34
CA ASN A 96 36.57 -18.84 33.58
C ASN A 96 36.85 -20.23 32.98
N PRO A 97 37.35 -21.22 33.74
CA PRO A 97 37.77 -22.52 33.19
C PRO A 97 36.64 -23.26 32.48
N ASP A 98 35.39 -23.00 32.86
CA ASP A 98 34.22 -23.68 32.31
C ASP A 98 33.74 -23.11 30.98
N ILE A 99 34.14 -21.90 30.56
CA ILE A 99 33.62 -21.28 29.32
C ILE A 99 34.68 -21.07 28.22
N VAL A 100 35.97 -21.30 28.50
CA VAL A 100 37.08 -21.11 27.53
C VAL A 100 37.04 -22.03 26.31
N GLU A 101 36.34 -23.17 26.38
CA GLU A 101 36.16 -24.10 25.25
C GLU A 101 35.05 -23.60 24.29
N THR A 102 35.35 -22.53 23.55
CA THR A 102 34.46 -21.95 22.54
C THR A 102 35.24 -21.59 21.26
N VAL A 103 34.54 -21.02 20.26
CA VAL A 103 35.18 -20.48 19.05
C VAL A 103 36.12 -19.35 19.44
N ARG A 104 37.34 -19.37 18.88
CA ARG A 104 38.31 -18.28 19.02
C ARG A 104 38.83 -17.84 17.66
N SER A 105 38.90 -16.53 17.45
CA SER A 105 39.51 -15.93 16.26
C SER A 105 40.67 -15.02 16.65
N LYS A 106 41.69 -14.98 15.80
CA LYS A 106 42.88 -14.12 15.99
C LYS A 106 43.19 -13.33 14.72
N GLY A 107 43.76 -12.14 14.91
CA GLY A 107 44.29 -11.28 13.86
C GLY A 107 45.79 -11.09 14.05
N SER A 108 46.26 -9.83 14.12
CA SER A 108 47.68 -9.51 14.33
C SER A 108 48.14 -9.67 15.78
N ARG A 109 47.27 -9.32 16.74
CA ARG A 109 47.48 -9.39 18.19
C ARG A 109 46.15 -9.72 18.86
N GLY A 110 46.23 -10.22 20.08
CA GLY A 110 45.04 -10.51 20.87
C GLY A 110 44.28 -11.77 20.47
N ALA A 111 43.14 -11.97 21.11
CA ALA A 111 42.23 -13.08 20.88
C ALA A 111 40.78 -12.64 21.06
N ASN A 112 39.91 -13.09 20.16
CA ASN A 112 38.47 -12.91 20.32
C ASN A 112 37.85 -14.25 20.77
N TYR A 113 37.12 -14.22 21.87
CA TYR A 113 36.30 -15.34 22.35
C TYR A 113 34.84 -15.07 22.01
N TRP A 114 34.16 -16.07 21.46
CA TRP A 114 32.81 -15.92 20.94
C TRP A 114 31.80 -16.71 21.75
N TYR A 115 30.66 -16.11 22.07
CA TYR A 115 29.62 -16.72 22.89
C TYR A 115 28.24 -16.36 22.36
N LEU A 116 27.28 -17.28 22.52
CA LEU A 116 25.87 -16.98 22.34
C LEU A 116 25.27 -16.70 23.72
N ILE A 117 24.72 -15.50 23.94
CA ILE A 117 24.16 -15.17 25.26
C ILE A 117 22.68 -15.53 25.33
N SER A 118 22.31 -16.33 26.32
CA SER A 118 20.91 -16.52 26.74
C SER A 118 20.54 -15.50 27.82
N GLY A 119 19.43 -14.80 27.63
CA GLY A 119 18.95 -13.77 28.57
C GLY A 119 19.54 -12.38 28.32
N ASP A 120 19.47 -11.53 29.34
CA ASP A 120 19.91 -10.13 29.26
C ASP A 120 21.45 -10.02 29.30
N TYR A 121 21.99 -9.07 28.53
CA TYR A 121 23.42 -8.78 28.48
C TYR A 121 23.68 -7.33 28.07
N VAL A 122 24.94 -6.92 28.13
CA VAL A 122 25.36 -5.58 27.72
C VAL A 122 25.32 -5.46 26.19
N ASP A 123 24.23 -4.95 25.63
CA ASP A 123 24.01 -4.86 24.17
C ASP A 123 24.69 -3.66 23.50
N LYS A 124 25.98 -3.47 23.76
CA LYS A 124 26.83 -2.41 23.19
C LYS A 124 28.30 -2.81 23.23
N ILE A 125 29.16 -2.03 22.59
CA ILE A 125 30.61 -2.15 22.76
C ILE A 125 31.03 -1.49 24.06
N VAL A 126 31.76 -2.20 24.91
CA VAL A 126 32.28 -1.71 26.20
C VAL A 126 33.76 -2.04 26.33
N LYS A 127 34.55 -1.08 26.82
CA LYS A 127 35.97 -1.29 27.14
C LYS A 127 36.10 -2.13 28.42
N LEU A 128 36.98 -3.13 28.37
CA LEU A 128 37.42 -3.88 29.54
C LEU A 128 38.63 -3.17 30.12
N LYS A 129 38.58 -2.81 31.40
CA LYS A 129 39.69 -2.12 32.07
C LYS A 129 40.22 -2.93 33.23
N ARG A 130 41.54 -3.02 33.36
CA ARG A 130 42.26 -3.59 34.52
C ARG A 130 43.01 -2.45 35.19
N ASP A 131 42.73 -2.17 36.47
CA ASP A 131 43.30 -1.04 37.21
C ASP A 131 43.16 0.31 36.46
N GLY A 132 42.04 0.49 35.76
CA GLY A 132 41.74 1.68 34.96
C GLY A 132 42.38 1.72 33.57
N ALA A 133 43.26 0.77 33.21
CA ALA A 133 43.88 0.66 31.88
C ALA A 133 43.08 -0.27 30.96
N GLU A 134 42.88 0.11 29.69
CA GLU A 134 42.17 -0.73 28.71
C GLU A 134 42.97 -1.99 28.37
N VAL A 135 42.35 -3.16 28.56
CA VAL A 135 42.95 -4.48 28.28
C VAL A 135 42.19 -5.26 27.20
N GLY A 136 41.04 -4.75 26.77
CA GLY A 136 40.21 -5.38 25.74
C GLY A 136 38.84 -4.73 25.59
N GLU A 137 37.94 -5.42 24.91
CA GLU A 137 36.58 -4.96 24.60
C GLU A 137 35.56 -6.09 24.69
N TRP A 138 34.45 -5.85 25.39
CA TRP A 138 33.20 -6.57 25.19
C TRP A 138 32.48 -5.99 23.97
N ARG A 139 32.09 -6.83 23.01
CA ARG A 139 31.34 -6.40 21.82
C ARG A 139 29.95 -7.06 21.79
N GLY A 140 28.96 -6.32 22.29
CA GLY A 140 27.53 -6.55 22.07
C GLY A 140 26.98 -5.77 20.87
N GLY A 141 25.67 -5.55 20.82
CA GLY A 141 24.94 -4.93 19.71
C GLY A 141 25.54 -3.64 19.14
N GLY A 142 25.31 -3.44 17.84
CA GLY A 142 25.82 -2.28 17.08
C GLY A 142 27.31 -2.36 16.71
N GLY A 143 28.03 -3.39 17.15
CA GLY A 143 29.43 -3.65 16.81
C GLY A 143 29.65 -4.75 15.78
N HIS A 144 30.89 -4.89 15.31
CA HIS A 144 31.31 -6.00 14.45
C HIS A 144 32.73 -6.45 14.78
N THR A 145 33.06 -7.70 14.45
CA THR A 145 34.42 -8.23 14.56
C THR A 145 34.82 -8.90 13.25
N VAL A 146 36.00 -8.57 12.72
CA VAL A 146 36.54 -9.16 11.49
C VAL A 146 37.11 -10.55 11.80
N VAL A 147 36.64 -11.57 11.09
CA VAL A 147 36.99 -12.98 11.35
C VAL A 147 37.70 -13.65 10.18
N ASP A 148 37.65 -13.04 9.00
CA ASP A 148 38.26 -13.62 7.81
C ASP A 148 38.76 -12.54 6.82
N GLY A 149 39.86 -12.83 6.15
CA GLY A 149 40.59 -11.91 5.29
C GLY A 149 41.93 -11.47 5.88
N LEU A 150 42.38 -10.24 5.58
CA LEU A 150 43.71 -9.73 5.94
C LEU A 150 43.61 -8.59 6.95
N HIS A 151 44.37 -8.65 8.05
CA HIS A 151 44.51 -7.54 8.99
C HIS A 151 45.32 -6.39 8.35
N PRO A 152 45.12 -5.11 8.75
CA PRO A 152 45.96 -3.97 8.33
C PRO A 152 47.47 -4.12 8.55
N SER A 153 47.89 -5.13 9.31
CA SER A 153 49.30 -5.45 9.58
C SER A 153 49.79 -6.59 8.70
N GLU A 154 49.05 -6.91 7.63
CA GLU A 154 49.32 -7.99 6.67
C GLU A 154 49.32 -9.41 7.27
N VAL A 155 48.76 -9.57 8.47
CA VAL A 155 48.54 -10.86 9.11
C VAL A 155 47.13 -11.37 8.76
N PRO A 156 46.97 -12.59 8.22
CA PRO A 156 45.65 -13.17 7.99
C PRO A 156 44.84 -13.30 9.29
N TYR A 157 43.54 -13.02 9.22
CA TYR A 157 42.63 -13.48 10.27
C TYR A 157 42.48 -15.01 10.19
N TYR A 158 42.44 -15.67 11.34
CA TYR A 158 42.28 -17.13 11.40
C TYR A 158 41.47 -17.56 12.63
N ILE A 159 40.84 -18.73 12.53
CA ILE A 159 40.16 -19.38 13.64
C ILE A 159 41.19 -20.24 14.36
N SER A 160 41.55 -19.85 15.58
CA SER A 160 42.53 -20.53 16.42
C SER A 160 41.92 -21.70 17.19
N SER A 161 40.59 -21.74 17.30
CA SER A 161 39.83 -22.78 17.98
C SER A 161 38.44 -22.85 17.37
N ALA A 162 38.06 -24.03 16.87
CA ALA A 162 36.75 -24.27 16.24
C ALA A 162 35.86 -25.19 17.10
N HIS A 163 35.97 -25.10 18.43
CA HIS A 163 34.93 -25.64 19.31
C HIS A 163 33.58 -25.00 18.93
N PRO A 164 32.43 -25.68 19.11
CA PRO A 164 31.13 -25.04 18.91
C PRO A 164 31.01 -23.74 19.73
N VAL A 165 30.32 -22.74 19.18
CA VAL A 165 30.01 -21.51 19.94
C VAL A 165 29.25 -21.91 21.20
N LYS A 166 29.82 -21.58 22.36
CA LYS A 166 29.22 -21.91 23.65
C LYS A 166 28.05 -20.97 23.96
N VAL A 167 26.95 -21.55 24.45
CA VAL A 167 25.80 -20.80 24.97
C VAL A 167 26.00 -20.58 26.46
N ILE A 168 25.91 -19.34 26.92
CA ILE A 168 26.09 -18.95 28.34
C ILE A 168 25.09 -17.85 28.71
N GLU A 169 24.82 -17.64 29.99
CA GLU A 169 24.21 -16.41 30.49
C GLU A 169 25.30 -15.35 30.77
N PHE A 170 24.96 -14.05 30.74
CA PHE A 170 25.93 -13.00 31.06
C PHE A 170 26.51 -13.15 32.48
N SER A 171 25.72 -13.67 33.41
CA SER A 171 26.12 -13.98 34.79
C SER A 171 27.09 -15.15 34.92
N ASP A 172 27.27 -15.98 33.88
CA ASP A 172 28.22 -17.09 33.91
C ASP A 172 29.68 -16.63 33.79
N ILE A 173 29.90 -15.36 33.42
CA ILE A 173 31.23 -14.79 33.24
C ILE A 173 31.76 -14.27 34.58
N HIS A 174 32.80 -14.92 35.08
CA HIS A 174 33.55 -14.49 36.25
C HIS A 174 34.67 -13.54 35.84
N TRP A 175 34.49 -12.25 36.07
CA TRP A 175 35.52 -11.27 35.78
C TRP A 175 36.63 -11.30 36.84
N PRO A 176 37.92 -11.24 36.46
CA PRO A 176 39.02 -11.23 37.44
C PRO A 176 38.94 -10.05 38.42
N GLU A 177 39.55 -10.19 39.59
CA GLU A 177 39.62 -9.09 40.57
C GLU A 177 40.31 -7.84 39.96
N ASN A 178 39.83 -6.64 40.30
CA ASN A 178 40.29 -5.34 39.78
C ASN A 178 39.97 -5.05 38.29
N TRP A 179 39.12 -5.88 37.67
CA TRP A 179 38.57 -5.56 36.36
C TRP A 179 37.29 -4.73 36.48
N GLU A 180 37.27 -3.61 35.75
CA GLU A 180 36.10 -2.80 35.51
C GLU A 180 35.58 -3.10 34.10
N ILE A 181 34.42 -3.75 34.04
CA ILE A 181 33.59 -3.74 32.84
C ILE A 181 32.71 -2.50 32.99
N GLY A 182 32.72 -1.63 31.97
CA GLY A 182 31.88 -0.43 31.97
C GLY A 182 30.50 -0.76 32.53
N SER A 183 30.11 -0.02 33.57
CA SER A 183 29.03 -0.36 34.48
C SER A 183 27.76 -0.81 33.74
N LEU A 184 27.05 -1.76 34.35
CA LEU A 184 25.61 -1.99 34.10
C LEU A 184 24.75 -0.77 34.52
N GLU A 185 25.37 0.29 35.05
CA GLU A 185 24.71 1.57 35.29
C GLU A 185 24.58 2.30 33.96
N GLU A 186 23.32 2.45 33.56
CA GLU A 186 22.74 3.41 32.63
C GLU A 186 23.68 3.79 31.49
N GLY A 187 23.45 3.16 30.32
CA GLY A 187 23.91 3.79 29.09
C GLY A 187 23.46 5.25 29.04
N ASP A 188 24.02 6.01 28.10
CA ASP A 188 23.19 7.02 27.44
C ASP A 188 21.94 6.28 26.96
N SER A 189 20.89 6.26 27.78
CA SER A 189 19.77 5.37 27.60
C SER A 189 18.93 5.94 26.46
N GLU A 190 18.13 5.12 25.78
CA GLU A 190 17.10 5.66 24.89
C GLU A 190 16.24 6.70 25.63
N TYR A 191 16.10 6.54 26.95
CA TYR A 191 15.48 7.49 27.85
C TYR A 191 16.24 8.83 27.97
N ASP A 192 17.57 8.85 28.08
CA ASP A 192 18.37 10.09 28.08
C ASP A 192 18.31 10.82 26.73
N ALA A 193 18.33 10.07 25.63
CA ALA A 193 18.10 10.63 24.30
C ALA A 193 16.68 11.24 24.18
N LEU A 194 15.67 10.59 24.77
CA LEU A 194 14.32 11.14 24.86
C LEU A 194 14.27 12.40 25.75
N VAL A 195 15.02 12.45 26.86
CA VAL A 195 15.11 13.63 27.72
C VAL A 195 15.78 14.80 26.99
N GLN A 196 16.81 14.53 26.19
CA GLN A 196 17.46 15.55 25.37
C GLN A 196 16.53 16.10 24.28
N GLU A 197 15.74 15.24 23.64
CA GLU A 197 14.87 15.62 22.52
C GLU A 197 13.56 16.29 22.97
N TYR A 198 12.89 15.73 23.98
CA TYR A 198 11.56 16.13 24.42
C TYR A 198 11.56 16.91 25.74
N GLY A 199 12.71 17.02 26.42
CA GLY A 199 12.81 17.55 27.77
C GLY A 199 12.55 16.46 28.85
N PRO A 200 12.70 16.81 30.13
CA PRO A 200 12.48 15.85 31.21
C PRO A 200 11.02 15.35 31.21
N PRO A 201 10.77 14.12 31.69
CA PRO A 201 9.42 13.53 31.76
C PRO A 201 8.45 14.31 32.65
N VAL A 202 8.98 15.17 33.53
CA VAL A 202 8.24 15.97 34.50
C VAL A 202 8.76 17.41 34.43
N GLU A 203 7.85 18.37 34.33
CA GLU A 203 8.16 19.79 34.18
C GLU A 203 7.63 20.62 35.36
N GLN A 204 8.35 21.69 35.69
CA GLN A 204 7.87 22.70 36.63
C GLN A 204 6.98 23.73 35.92
N GLY A 205 5.72 23.80 36.34
CA GLY A 205 4.77 24.80 35.90
C GLY A 205 5.07 26.19 36.47
N LYS A 206 4.53 27.23 35.81
CA LYS A 206 4.78 28.66 36.10
C LYS A 206 4.49 29.12 37.54
N ASN A 207 3.71 28.34 38.31
CA ASN A 207 3.33 28.64 39.69
C ASN A 207 4.02 27.73 40.73
N GLY A 208 5.09 27.01 40.35
CA GLY A 208 5.80 26.06 41.22
C GLY A 208 5.10 24.70 41.39
N GLY A 209 4.02 24.44 40.64
CA GLY A 209 3.40 23.13 40.54
C GLY A 209 4.16 22.23 39.56
N ILE A 210 4.00 20.92 39.66
CA ILE A 210 4.69 19.94 38.81
C ILE A 210 3.69 19.32 37.83
N ALA A 211 4.06 19.17 36.56
CA ALA A 211 3.22 18.60 35.50
C ALA A 211 3.96 17.49 34.74
N LEU A 212 3.22 16.52 34.21
CA LEU A 212 3.78 15.49 33.35
C LEU A 212 4.08 16.10 31.98
N ASN A 213 5.28 15.87 31.45
CA ASN A 213 5.58 16.13 30.05
C ASN A 213 4.96 15.03 29.19
N GLU A 214 3.72 15.25 28.75
CA GLU A 214 3.02 14.31 27.88
C GLU A 214 3.76 14.10 26.55
N GLY A 215 4.47 15.13 26.06
CA GLY A 215 5.27 15.07 24.83
C GLY A 215 6.43 14.07 24.93
N PHE A 216 7.08 13.98 26.09
CA PHE A 216 8.08 12.94 26.37
C PHE A 216 7.49 11.53 26.22
N VAL A 217 6.31 11.28 26.80
CA VAL A 217 5.64 9.97 26.72
C VAL A 217 5.23 9.64 25.28
N VAL A 218 4.74 10.63 24.54
CA VAL A 218 4.38 10.50 23.12
C VAL A 218 5.60 10.14 22.28
N GLY A 219 6.72 10.87 22.46
CA GLY A 219 7.98 10.61 21.77
C GLY A 219 8.52 9.22 22.09
N TRP A 220 8.45 8.80 23.35
CA TRP A 220 8.88 7.48 23.77
C TRP A 220 8.09 6.36 23.08
N ILE A 221 6.75 6.46 23.08
CA ILE A 221 5.89 5.49 22.39
C ILE A 221 6.23 5.40 20.90
N LEU A 222 6.38 6.54 20.22
CA LEU A 222 6.64 6.58 18.77
C LEU A 222 8.04 6.09 18.39
N ARG A 223 9.01 6.21 19.29
CA ARG A 223 10.39 5.76 19.07
C ARG A 223 10.49 4.24 19.12
N GLU A 224 9.86 3.63 20.10
CA GLU A 224 9.91 2.18 20.30
C GLU A 224 8.84 1.40 19.50
N ASN A 225 7.85 2.09 18.92
CA ASN A 225 6.78 1.43 18.16
C ASN A 225 6.67 1.99 16.73
N ASP A 226 6.58 1.08 15.76
CA ASP A 226 6.10 1.41 14.42
C ASP A 226 4.60 1.71 14.50
N LEU A 227 4.27 2.96 14.81
CA LEU A 227 2.90 3.44 15.02
C LEU A 227 2.60 4.60 14.06
N LEU A 228 1.51 4.46 13.30
CA LEU A 228 1.00 5.47 12.38
C LEU A 228 -0.47 5.78 12.69
N TYR A 229 -0.93 6.98 12.33
CA TYR A 229 -2.34 7.34 12.39
C TYR A 229 -2.82 7.81 11.03
N ASP A 230 -3.84 7.13 10.51
CA ASP A 230 -4.45 7.50 9.24
C ASP A 230 -5.67 8.38 9.48
N LEU A 231 -5.57 9.65 9.07
CA LEU A 231 -6.65 10.63 9.23
C LEU A 231 -7.89 10.25 8.41
N ASP A 232 -7.70 9.62 7.23
CA ASP A 232 -8.79 9.22 6.35
C ASP A 232 -9.51 7.99 6.93
N LEU A 233 -8.77 7.10 7.59
CA LEU A 233 -9.34 5.91 8.25
C LEU A 233 -9.69 6.15 9.73
N GLY A 234 -9.32 7.30 10.30
CA GLY A 234 -9.54 7.65 11.71
C GLY A 234 -9.10 6.53 12.66
N ALA A 235 -7.91 5.99 12.48
CA ALA A 235 -7.41 4.84 13.23
C ALA A 235 -5.88 4.79 13.31
N PHE A 236 -5.38 4.18 14.39
CA PHE A 236 -3.97 3.82 14.53
C PHE A 236 -3.66 2.53 13.80
N PHE A 237 -2.42 2.41 13.33
CA PHE A 237 -1.88 1.24 12.66
C PHE A 237 -0.50 0.89 13.21
N THR A 238 -0.22 -0.40 13.34
CA THR A 238 1.09 -0.94 13.70
C THR A 238 1.61 -1.89 12.63
N PHE A 239 2.93 -1.92 12.43
CA PHE A 239 3.53 -2.79 11.42
C PHE A 239 3.67 -4.22 11.94
N SER A 240 3.19 -5.20 11.17
CA SER A 240 3.38 -6.63 11.46
C SER A 240 4.57 -7.15 10.66
N ASN A 241 5.66 -7.50 11.32
CA ASN A 241 6.82 -8.12 10.67
C ASN A 241 6.48 -9.49 10.05
N ALA A 242 5.55 -10.24 10.66
CA ALA A 242 5.12 -11.53 10.15
C ALA A 242 4.32 -11.41 8.84
N GLU A 243 3.46 -10.39 8.75
CA GLU A 243 2.59 -10.20 7.58
C GLU A 243 3.15 -9.22 6.54
N GLY A 244 4.12 -8.38 6.91
CA GLY A 244 4.69 -7.35 6.04
C GLY A 244 3.75 -6.17 5.76
N ILE A 245 2.68 -6.01 6.55
CA ILE A 245 1.66 -4.97 6.37
C ILE A 245 1.32 -4.27 7.70
N TRP A 246 0.74 -3.09 7.59
CA TRP A 246 0.21 -2.27 8.66
C TRP A 246 -1.18 -2.75 9.06
N SER A 247 -1.30 -3.24 10.29
CA SER A 247 -2.56 -3.72 10.86
C SER A 247 -3.21 -2.64 11.70
N LYS A 248 -4.53 -2.52 11.60
CA LYS A 248 -5.28 -1.57 12.41
C LYS A 248 -5.18 -1.94 13.89
N LEU A 249 -4.76 -0.98 14.71
CA LEU A 249 -4.70 -1.12 16.16
C LEU A 249 -6.05 -0.74 16.77
N ASP A 250 -6.61 -1.62 17.61
CA ASP A 250 -7.89 -1.33 18.24
C ASP A 250 -7.77 -0.26 19.35
N SER A 251 -8.86 0.44 19.65
CA SER A 251 -8.81 1.54 20.63
C SER A 251 -8.42 1.08 22.03
N LYS A 252 -8.79 -0.14 22.45
CA LYS A 252 -8.42 -0.68 23.77
C LYS A 252 -6.94 -1.07 23.80
N GLU A 253 -6.40 -1.62 22.72
CA GLU A 253 -4.97 -1.90 22.57
C GLU A 253 -4.14 -0.63 22.61
N MET A 254 -4.60 0.44 21.94
CA MET A 254 -3.96 1.75 22.04
C MET A 254 -3.96 2.30 23.48
N GLU A 255 -5.09 2.22 24.18
CA GLU A 255 -5.17 2.62 25.59
C GLU A 255 -4.28 1.78 26.50
N LYS A 256 -4.16 0.47 26.23
CA LYS A 256 -3.24 -0.42 26.94
C LYS A 256 -1.78 -0.05 26.70
N MET A 257 -1.41 0.25 25.44
CA MET A 257 -0.06 0.70 25.09
C MET A 257 0.31 1.96 25.88
N ILE A 258 -0.53 3.00 25.84
CA ILE A 258 -0.31 4.23 26.62
C ILE A 258 -0.15 3.90 28.12
N ALA A 259 -1.00 3.02 28.65
CA ALA A 259 -0.92 2.63 30.05
C ALA A 259 0.38 1.87 30.40
N ILE A 260 0.94 1.07 29.50
CA ILE A 260 2.22 0.39 29.69
C ILE A 260 3.35 1.42 29.82
N TYR A 261 3.41 2.41 28.93
CA TYR A 261 4.44 3.45 28.98
C TYR A 261 4.32 4.36 30.21
N LEU A 262 3.10 4.71 30.63
CA LEU A 262 2.89 5.42 31.89
C LEU A 262 3.37 4.62 33.11
N ASN A 263 3.18 3.29 33.10
CA ASN A 263 3.67 2.42 34.17
C ASN A 263 5.20 2.29 34.16
N ARG A 264 5.81 2.23 32.97
CA ARG A 264 7.28 2.25 32.83
C ARG A 264 7.85 3.56 33.34
N LEU A 265 7.25 4.69 32.95
CA LEU A 265 7.68 5.99 33.43
C LEU A 265 7.63 6.11 34.97
N ALA A 266 6.60 5.58 35.62
CA ALA A 266 6.51 5.59 37.08
C ALA A 266 7.61 4.76 37.77
N ARG A 267 8.28 3.84 37.05
CA ARG A 267 9.44 3.10 37.57
C ARG A 267 10.74 3.84 37.35
N GLU A 268 10.85 4.56 36.23
CA GLU A 268 12.07 5.25 35.79
C GLU A 268 12.16 6.70 36.32
N CYS A 269 11.04 7.29 36.77
CA CYS A 269 11.00 8.64 37.34
C CYS A 269 10.16 8.68 38.63
N GLU A 270 10.82 8.87 39.78
CA GLU A 270 10.16 8.93 41.10
C GLU A 270 9.10 10.05 41.16
N GLU A 271 9.37 11.21 40.55
CA GLU A 271 8.42 12.32 40.49
C GLU A 271 7.15 11.96 39.71
N ALA A 272 7.27 11.08 38.72
CA ALA A 272 6.16 10.68 37.87
C ALA A 272 5.14 9.76 38.57
N VAL A 273 5.52 9.09 39.66
CA VAL A 273 4.65 8.20 40.46
C VAL A 273 3.38 8.91 40.96
N ARG A 274 3.45 10.24 41.14
CA ARG A 274 2.36 11.07 41.66
C ARG A 274 1.23 11.27 40.64
N PHE A 275 1.49 11.08 39.34
CA PHE A 275 0.46 11.23 38.31
C PHE A 275 -0.42 9.99 38.24
N LYS A 276 -1.58 10.06 38.88
CA LYS A 276 -2.57 8.98 38.82
C LYS A 276 -3.08 8.82 37.38
N ARG A 277 -2.89 7.63 36.83
CA ARG A 277 -3.52 7.19 35.58
C ARG A 277 -5.03 7.39 35.69
N ASN A 278 -5.56 8.25 34.83
CA ASN A 278 -6.98 8.49 34.71
C ASN A 278 -7.35 8.68 33.23
N GLN A 279 -8.64 8.58 32.91
CA GLN A 279 -9.12 8.63 31.53
C GLN A 279 -8.78 9.95 30.81
N ARG A 280 -8.69 11.09 31.53
CA ARG A 280 -8.36 12.38 30.91
C ARG A 280 -6.90 12.39 30.43
N LEU A 281 -5.97 11.90 31.24
CA LEU A 281 -4.56 11.82 30.88
C LEU A 281 -4.33 10.91 29.67
N ILE A 282 -4.96 9.73 29.67
CA ILE A 282 -4.86 8.79 28.54
C ILE A 282 -5.43 9.41 27.26
N ALA A 283 -6.60 10.07 27.36
CA ALA A 283 -7.21 10.75 26.22
C ALA A 283 -6.33 11.88 25.66
N SER A 284 -5.68 12.65 26.54
CA SER A 284 -4.77 13.73 26.17
C SER A 284 -3.54 13.19 25.41
N ILE A 285 -2.86 12.18 25.96
CA ILE A 285 -1.71 11.52 25.30
C ILE A 285 -2.13 10.90 23.97
N ARG A 286 -3.31 10.25 23.92
CA ARG A 286 -3.85 9.67 22.69
C ARG A 286 -4.04 10.74 21.61
N GLN A 287 -4.59 11.91 21.94
CA GLN A 287 -4.78 13.01 20.99
C GLN A 287 -3.43 13.52 20.44
N GLN A 288 -2.41 13.62 21.28
CA GLN A 288 -1.07 14.01 20.84
C GLN A 288 -0.42 12.94 19.94
N LEU A 289 -0.61 11.66 20.27
CA LEU A 289 -0.17 10.54 19.43
C LEU A 289 -0.86 10.55 18.06
N GLU A 290 -2.16 10.85 17.99
CA GLU A 290 -2.86 10.97 16.70
C GLU A 290 -2.18 12.02 15.80
N ALA A 291 -1.89 13.19 16.35
CA ALA A 291 -1.26 14.28 15.60
C ALA A 291 0.17 13.93 15.14
N ALA A 292 1.00 13.37 16.03
CA ALA A 292 2.38 13.03 15.72
C ALA A 292 2.48 11.82 14.78
N ALA A 293 1.71 10.75 15.01
CA ALA A 293 1.68 9.58 14.14
C ALA A 293 1.07 9.87 12.76
N ALA A 294 0.12 10.80 12.66
CA ALA A 294 -0.39 11.29 11.37
C ALA A 294 0.66 12.08 10.59
N THR A 295 1.50 12.84 11.30
CA THR A 295 2.63 13.56 10.68
C THR A 295 3.62 12.57 10.09
N ARG A 296 3.99 11.52 10.83
CA ARG A 296 4.87 10.45 10.33
C ARG A 296 4.30 9.75 9.10
N LEU A 297 2.99 9.46 9.07
CA LEU A 297 2.35 8.87 7.88
C LEU A 297 2.37 9.82 6.68
N ARG A 298 2.16 11.12 6.90
CA ARG A 298 2.23 12.13 5.83
C ARG A 298 3.64 12.21 5.23
N GLU A 299 4.67 12.22 6.07
CA GLU A 299 6.06 12.19 5.63
C GLU A 299 6.37 10.92 4.84
N LEU A 300 5.94 9.76 5.34
CA LEU A 300 6.08 8.48 4.67
C LEU A 300 5.44 8.51 3.27
N ARG A 301 4.17 8.93 3.17
CA ARG A 301 3.43 9.06 1.89
C ARG A 301 4.09 10.03 0.91
N SER A 302 4.82 11.04 1.40
CA SER A 302 5.54 12.00 0.56
C SER A 302 6.79 11.42 -0.12
N GLN A 303 7.34 10.34 0.44
CA GLN A 303 8.58 9.71 -0.03
C GLN A 303 8.31 8.52 -0.96
N ILE A 304 7.09 7.98 -0.96
CA ILE A 304 6.73 6.80 -1.76
C ILE A 304 6.30 7.22 -3.17
N GLN A 305 6.89 6.61 -4.20
CA GLN A 305 6.29 6.59 -5.53
C GLN A 305 5.10 5.61 -5.53
N TRP A 306 3.93 6.07 -5.95
CA TRP A 306 2.66 5.34 -5.80
C TRP A 306 2.54 4.09 -6.67
N HIS A 307 3.36 3.96 -7.70
CA HIS A 307 3.26 2.89 -8.68
C HIS A 307 3.89 1.58 -8.17
N PHE A 308 3.20 0.89 -7.28
CA PHE A 308 3.55 -0.45 -6.84
C PHE A 308 2.30 -1.29 -6.56
N TYR A 309 2.49 -2.60 -6.49
CA TYR A 309 1.46 -3.56 -6.14
C TYR A 309 1.92 -4.49 -5.02
N ALA A 310 1.08 -4.71 -4.02
CA ALA A 310 1.36 -5.64 -2.92
C ALA A 310 0.87 -7.06 -3.31
N ALA A 311 1.76 -7.87 -3.86
CA ALA A 311 1.51 -9.28 -4.15
C ALA A 311 1.68 -10.14 -2.89
N LEU A 312 1.27 -11.41 -2.92
CA LEU A 312 1.39 -12.32 -1.78
C LEU A 312 2.84 -12.48 -1.28
N ASN A 313 3.80 -12.49 -2.21
CA ASN A 313 5.22 -12.74 -1.98
C ASN A 313 6.09 -11.48 -1.96
N GLY A 314 5.49 -10.28 -1.91
CA GLY A 314 6.22 -9.03 -1.76
C GLY A 314 5.64 -7.86 -2.54
N ILE A 315 6.40 -6.78 -2.59
CA ILE A 315 6.05 -5.53 -3.27
C ILE A 315 6.59 -5.58 -4.69
N VAL A 316 5.73 -5.34 -5.67
CA VAL A 316 6.12 -5.25 -7.08
C VAL A 316 6.12 -3.77 -7.46
N PRO A 317 7.29 -3.12 -7.60
CA PRO A 317 7.36 -1.82 -8.27
C PRO A 317 6.79 -1.92 -9.69
N VAL A 318 5.95 -0.96 -10.06
CA VAL A 318 5.33 -0.87 -11.39
C VAL A 318 5.80 0.41 -12.04
N ILE A 319 7.05 0.40 -12.48
CA ILE A 319 7.73 1.59 -13.00
C ILE A 319 8.07 1.33 -14.47
N PRO A 320 7.55 2.12 -15.42
CA PRO A 320 7.90 1.97 -16.83
C PRO A 320 9.41 2.04 -17.08
N PRO A 321 9.93 1.32 -18.10
CA PRO A 321 9.17 0.56 -19.11
C PRO A 321 8.95 -0.91 -18.79
N ASP A 322 9.50 -1.44 -17.68
CA ASP A 322 9.57 -2.88 -17.43
C ASP A 322 9.01 -3.27 -16.06
N LEU A 323 8.49 -4.49 -15.98
CA LEU A 323 8.24 -5.13 -14.68
C LEU A 323 9.53 -5.72 -14.10
N PRO A 324 9.68 -5.72 -12.75
CA PRO A 324 10.85 -6.30 -12.11
C PRO A 324 10.87 -7.82 -12.29
N GLN A 325 12.07 -8.41 -12.22
CA GLN A 325 12.26 -9.87 -12.30
C GLN A 325 11.98 -10.59 -10.97
N ALA A 326 11.78 -9.84 -9.88
CA ALA A 326 11.43 -10.37 -8.57
C ALA A 326 10.70 -9.27 -7.77
N PRO A 327 9.81 -9.63 -6.83
CA PRO A 327 9.26 -8.65 -5.90
C PRO A 327 10.33 -8.23 -4.89
N ILE A 328 10.20 -7.02 -4.35
CA ILE A 328 10.96 -6.53 -3.20
C ILE A 328 10.31 -7.06 -1.92
N ALA A 329 11.10 -7.32 -0.89
CA ALA A 329 10.58 -7.68 0.43
C ALA A 329 9.61 -6.62 0.95
N PHE A 330 8.62 -7.04 1.74
CA PHE A 330 7.75 -6.11 2.43
C PHE A 330 8.55 -5.21 3.36
N HIS A 331 8.23 -3.92 3.35
CA HIS A 331 8.93 -2.94 4.16
C HIS A 331 7.94 -1.91 4.70
N ARG A 332 8.07 -1.57 5.98
CA ARG A 332 7.23 -0.58 6.69
C ARG A 332 7.15 0.77 5.97
N GLY A 333 8.17 1.07 5.16
CA GLY A 333 8.29 2.22 4.27
C GLY A 333 7.12 2.45 3.29
N TYR A 334 6.35 1.41 2.94
CA TYR A 334 5.36 1.47 1.86
C TYR A 334 3.90 1.70 2.31
N TYR A 335 3.64 1.78 3.63
CA TYR A 335 2.29 1.90 4.19
C TYR A 335 1.22 1.00 3.51
N LEU A 336 1.49 -0.30 3.46
CA LEU A 336 0.55 -1.29 2.97
C LEU A 336 -0.38 -1.72 4.09
N THR A 337 -1.69 -1.49 4.00
CA THR A 337 -2.65 -2.04 4.97
C THR A 337 -3.24 -3.37 4.53
N GLU A 338 -3.04 -3.74 3.27
CA GLU A 338 -3.58 -4.94 2.62
C GLU A 338 -2.57 -5.47 1.59
N LYS A 339 -2.65 -6.76 1.29
CA LYS A 339 -1.90 -7.41 0.19
C LYS A 339 -2.80 -8.41 -0.54
N SER A 340 -2.48 -8.68 -1.80
CA SER A 340 -3.18 -9.66 -2.61
C SER A 340 -2.94 -11.10 -2.16
N ALA A 341 -3.91 -11.97 -2.41
CA ALA A 341 -3.74 -13.42 -2.25
C ALA A 341 -2.94 -14.08 -3.39
N ILE A 342 -2.58 -13.30 -4.43
CA ILE A 342 -1.87 -13.80 -5.62
C ILE A 342 -0.40 -13.41 -5.54
N ALA A 343 0.48 -14.40 -5.73
CA ALA A 343 1.92 -14.19 -5.82
C ALA A 343 2.31 -13.62 -7.20
N PHE A 344 3.29 -12.73 -7.21
CA PHE A 344 3.94 -12.26 -8.41
C PHE A 344 4.88 -13.35 -8.94
N ALA A 345 4.70 -13.73 -10.20
CA ALA A 345 5.44 -14.81 -10.84
C ALA A 345 5.80 -14.39 -12.29
N PRO A 346 6.91 -13.67 -12.52
CA PRO A 346 7.13 -12.83 -13.71
C PRO A 346 7.08 -13.58 -15.06
N SER A 347 7.32 -14.89 -15.08
CA SER A 347 7.31 -15.70 -16.30
C SER A 347 6.08 -16.61 -16.44
N GLN A 348 5.11 -16.54 -15.52
CA GLN A 348 3.91 -17.39 -15.60
C GLN A 348 3.00 -16.91 -16.73
N PRO A 349 2.59 -17.79 -17.67
CA PRO A 349 1.65 -17.43 -18.72
C PRO A 349 0.19 -17.56 -18.23
N CYS A 350 -0.75 -16.94 -18.94
CA CYS A 350 -2.20 -17.01 -18.67
C CYS A 350 -3.03 -17.33 -19.94
N PRO A 351 -2.72 -18.43 -20.66
CA PRO A 351 -3.32 -18.73 -21.95
C PRO A 351 -4.81 -19.01 -21.90
N ARG A 352 -5.34 -19.60 -20.82
CA ARG A 352 -6.77 -19.90 -20.69
C ARG A 352 -7.55 -18.64 -20.32
N PHE A 353 -6.98 -17.78 -19.47
CA PHE A 353 -7.56 -16.47 -19.19
C PHE A 353 -7.71 -15.64 -20.48
N LEU A 354 -6.68 -15.58 -21.32
CA LEU A 354 -6.78 -14.86 -22.59
C LEU A 354 -7.67 -15.58 -23.60
N GLY A 355 -7.36 -16.84 -23.91
CA GLY A 355 -7.97 -17.59 -25.01
C GLY A 355 -9.35 -18.16 -24.75
N GLU A 356 -9.66 -18.57 -23.50
CA GLU A 356 -10.96 -19.17 -23.16
C GLU A 356 -11.93 -18.14 -22.53
N LEU A 357 -11.44 -17.10 -21.83
CA LEU A 357 -12.30 -16.11 -21.15
C LEU A 357 -12.46 -14.80 -21.94
N LEU A 358 -11.39 -14.20 -22.48
CA LEU A 358 -11.45 -12.86 -23.08
C LEU A 358 -11.61 -12.85 -24.60
N THR A 359 -10.76 -13.55 -25.35
CA THR A 359 -10.80 -13.59 -26.83
C THR A 359 -12.16 -14.01 -27.43
N PRO A 360 -12.94 -14.93 -26.83
CA PRO A 360 -14.25 -15.30 -27.38
C PRO A 360 -15.33 -14.21 -27.24
N VAL A 361 -15.08 -13.14 -26.47
CA VAL A 361 -16.09 -12.13 -26.08
C VAL A 361 -15.64 -10.68 -26.25
N LEU A 362 -14.38 -10.43 -26.59
CA LEU A 362 -13.84 -9.09 -26.80
C LEU A 362 -12.88 -9.11 -28.00
N ASP A 363 -12.91 -8.02 -28.76
CA ASP A 363 -11.93 -7.77 -29.82
C ASP A 363 -10.55 -7.39 -29.25
N PRO A 364 -9.46 -7.57 -30.01
CA PRO A 364 -8.10 -7.30 -29.51
C PRO A 364 -7.91 -5.90 -28.92
N ASP A 365 -8.45 -4.86 -29.55
CA ASP A 365 -8.33 -3.47 -29.08
C ASP A 365 -9.03 -3.25 -27.72
N ASP A 366 -10.16 -3.93 -27.50
CA ASP A 366 -10.90 -3.89 -26.24
C ASP A 366 -10.22 -4.74 -25.15
N ILE A 367 -9.56 -5.85 -25.50
CA ILE A 367 -8.70 -6.60 -24.59
C ILE A 367 -7.52 -5.72 -24.12
N HIS A 368 -6.88 -5.00 -25.04
CA HIS A 368 -5.80 -4.08 -24.70
C HIS A 368 -6.27 -2.89 -23.85
N LEU A 369 -7.47 -2.34 -24.10
CA LEU A 369 -8.04 -1.30 -23.25
C LEU A 369 -8.40 -1.84 -21.85
N LEU A 370 -8.97 -3.05 -21.76
CA LEU A 370 -9.27 -3.73 -20.51
C LEU A 370 -8.00 -3.93 -19.68
N GLN A 371 -6.93 -4.43 -20.32
CA GLN A 371 -5.61 -4.65 -19.70
C GLN A 371 -5.08 -3.38 -19.03
N ARG A 372 -5.08 -2.26 -19.77
CA ARG A 372 -4.57 -0.97 -19.32
C ARG A 372 -5.41 -0.38 -18.20
N VAL A 373 -6.72 -0.26 -18.41
CA VAL A 373 -7.61 0.37 -17.43
C VAL A 373 -7.72 -0.43 -16.14
N CYS A 374 -7.79 -1.77 -16.22
CA CYS A 374 -7.84 -2.62 -15.03
C CYS A 374 -6.46 -2.82 -14.39
N GLY A 375 -5.36 -2.62 -15.13
CA GLY A 375 -4.02 -2.52 -14.57
C GLY A 375 -3.87 -1.33 -13.62
N LEU A 376 -4.38 -0.15 -14.00
CA LEU A 376 -4.37 1.04 -13.13
C LEU A 376 -5.14 0.83 -11.83
N VAL A 377 -6.19 0.01 -11.83
CA VAL A 377 -6.95 -0.36 -10.62
C VAL A 377 -6.06 -1.02 -9.57
N LEU A 378 -4.97 -1.69 -9.98
CA LEU A 378 -4.09 -2.42 -9.06
C LEU A 378 -3.06 -1.52 -8.37
N ILE A 379 -2.63 -0.43 -9.01
CA ILE A 379 -1.37 0.26 -8.65
C ILE A 379 -1.54 1.66 -8.09
N GLY A 380 -2.76 2.17 -7.91
CA GLY A 380 -2.92 3.54 -7.44
C GLY A 380 -4.35 4.08 -7.39
N PRO A 381 -4.49 5.37 -7.01
CA PRO A 381 -5.77 6.08 -7.06
C PRO A 381 -6.30 6.22 -8.50
N ASN A 382 -7.60 6.47 -8.64
CA ASN A 382 -8.24 6.70 -9.93
C ASN A 382 -8.04 8.14 -10.43
N ASP A 383 -6.78 8.53 -10.70
CA ASP A 383 -6.44 9.90 -11.12
C ASP A 383 -7.05 10.29 -12.48
N LEU A 384 -7.27 9.30 -13.36
CA LEU A 384 -7.96 9.50 -14.65
C LEU A 384 -9.48 9.58 -14.54
N GLN A 385 -10.03 9.33 -13.34
CA GLN A 385 -11.48 9.37 -13.07
C GLN A 385 -12.31 8.42 -13.94
N LYS A 386 -11.71 7.31 -14.39
CA LYS A 386 -12.38 6.39 -15.31
C LYS A 386 -13.41 5.52 -14.57
N ILE A 387 -14.51 5.22 -15.26
CA ILE A 387 -15.60 4.34 -14.85
C ILE A 387 -15.74 3.29 -15.94
N VAL A 388 -15.44 2.03 -15.61
CA VAL A 388 -15.44 0.93 -16.56
C VAL A 388 -16.80 0.25 -16.57
N LEU A 389 -17.41 0.15 -17.76
CA LEU A 389 -18.66 -0.56 -18.00
C LEU A 389 -18.35 -1.84 -18.78
N LEU A 390 -18.63 -2.99 -18.17
CA LEU A 390 -18.57 -4.31 -18.79
C LEU A 390 -20.00 -4.70 -19.16
N GLU A 391 -20.33 -4.63 -20.44
CA GLU A 391 -21.71 -4.79 -20.92
C GLU A 391 -21.82 -5.96 -21.89
N GLY A 392 -23.00 -6.56 -22.01
CA GLY A 392 -23.29 -7.58 -23.03
C GLY A 392 -24.18 -8.67 -22.50
N SER A 393 -24.60 -9.60 -23.34
CA SER A 393 -25.54 -10.66 -22.94
C SER A 393 -25.05 -11.52 -21.75
N GLY A 394 -25.98 -12.22 -21.10
CA GLY A 394 -25.62 -13.18 -20.05
C GLY A 394 -24.71 -14.30 -20.56
N LEU A 395 -23.96 -14.94 -19.65
CA LEU A 395 -23.06 -16.06 -19.98
C LEU A 395 -21.91 -15.69 -20.95
N THR A 396 -21.33 -14.50 -20.77
CA THR A 396 -20.12 -14.04 -21.50
C THR A 396 -18.89 -13.85 -20.62
N GLY A 397 -18.91 -14.36 -19.38
CA GLY A 397 -17.71 -14.34 -18.52
C GLY A 397 -17.49 -13.06 -17.72
N LYS A 398 -18.31 -12.01 -17.86
CA LYS A 398 -18.23 -10.75 -17.06
C LYS A 398 -18.10 -10.99 -15.55
N SER A 399 -18.95 -11.85 -14.98
CA SER A 399 -18.91 -12.15 -13.54
C SER A 399 -17.65 -12.93 -13.14
N ILE A 400 -17.13 -13.79 -14.02
CA ILE A 400 -15.87 -14.52 -13.80
C ILE A 400 -14.70 -13.53 -13.78
N TYR A 401 -14.64 -12.65 -14.79
CA TYR A 401 -13.63 -11.59 -14.86
C TYR A 401 -13.66 -10.68 -13.63
N GLN A 402 -14.86 -10.23 -13.21
CA GLN A 402 -15.01 -9.40 -12.02
C GLN A 402 -14.44 -10.09 -10.76
N LEU A 403 -14.74 -11.38 -10.54
CA LEU A 403 -14.22 -12.13 -9.39
C LEU A 403 -12.69 -12.27 -9.40
N ILE A 404 -12.10 -12.47 -10.57
CA ILE A 404 -10.65 -12.49 -10.76
C ILE A 404 -10.06 -11.14 -10.36
N LEU A 405 -10.60 -10.05 -10.91
CA LEU A 405 -10.12 -8.71 -10.63
C LEU A 405 -10.29 -8.32 -9.15
N ASP A 406 -11.41 -8.69 -8.52
CA ASP A 406 -11.62 -8.46 -7.10
C ASP A 406 -10.55 -9.16 -6.25
N THR A 407 -10.15 -10.38 -6.64
CA THR A 407 -9.10 -11.15 -5.98
C THR A 407 -7.74 -10.50 -6.15
N LEU A 408 -7.44 -9.97 -7.34
CA LEU A 408 -6.21 -9.22 -7.60
C LEU A 408 -6.16 -7.90 -6.82
N VAL A 409 -7.27 -7.18 -6.69
CA VAL A 409 -7.31 -5.95 -5.88
C VAL A 409 -7.17 -6.25 -4.38
N GLY A 410 -7.59 -7.44 -3.95
CA GLY A 410 -7.73 -7.82 -2.55
C GLY A 410 -9.16 -7.57 -2.09
N LEU A 411 -9.82 -8.60 -1.60
CA LEU A 411 -11.27 -8.59 -1.32
C LEU A 411 -11.66 -7.50 -0.30
N ASP A 412 -10.80 -7.21 0.67
CA ASP A 412 -11.01 -6.15 1.66
C ASP A 412 -10.85 -4.74 1.08
N SER A 413 -10.24 -4.58 -0.08
CA SER A 413 -10.16 -3.32 -0.82
C SER A 413 -11.32 -3.12 -1.81
N VAL A 414 -12.21 -4.11 -1.95
CA VAL A 414 -13.36 -4.06 -2.85
C VAL A 414 -14.66 -3.89 -2.06
N THR A 415 -15.61 -3.13 -2.60
CA THR A 415 -16.96 -3.05 -2.05
C THR A 415 -18.02 -2.95 -3.15
N GLN A 416 -19.26 -3.32 -2.84
CA GLN A 416 -20.36 -3.22 -3.79
C GLN A 416 -20.83 -1.77 -3.92
N LEU A 417 -21.00 -1.31 -5.17
CA LEU A 417 -21.65 -0.05 -5.47
C LEU A 417 -23.17 -0.18 -5.37
N ARG A 418 -23.79 0.57 -4.46
CA ARG A 418 -25.25 0.56 -4.24
C ARG A 418 -25.84 1.93 -4.57
N ALA A 419 -26.01 2.21 -5.86
CA ALA A 419 -26.39 3.53 -6.36
C ALA A 419 -27.68 4.10 -5.71
N GLU A 420 -28.66 3.25 -5.43
CA GLU A 420 -29.92 3.63 -4.76
C GLU A 420 -29.71 4.17 -3.34
N ASN A 421 -28.69 3.66 -2.65
CA ASN A 421 -28.41 3.98 -1.25
C ASN A 421 -27.36 5.08 -1.08
N LEU A 422 -26.70 5.51 -2.16
CA LEU A 422 -25.60 6.49 -2.09
C LEU A 422 -26.03 7.81 -1.42
N THR A 423 -27.29 8.20 -1.54
CA THR A 423 -27.82 9.40 -0.90
C THR A 423 -28.18 9.22 0.57
N SER A 424 -28.03 8.02 1.13
CA SER A 424 -28.34 7.75 2.54
C SER A 424 -27.18 8.15 3.45
N ARG A 425 -27.52 8.65 4.65
CA ARG A 425 -26.60 9.28 5.61
C ARG A 425 -25.35 8.47 5.94
N PHE A 426 -25.43 7.14 5.93
CA PHE A 426 -24.35 6.25 6.36
C PHE A 426 -23.71 5.44 5.23
N GLU A 427 -24.21 5.51 3.99
CA GLU A 427 -23.72 4.65 2.91
C GLU A 427 -22.27 4.98 2.54
N LEU A 428 -21.90 6.26 2.58
CA LEU A 428 -20.58 6.72 2.19
C LEU A 428 -19.45 6.11 3.05
N SER A 429 -19.75 5.79 4.31
CA SER A 429 -18.79 5.15 5.23
C SER A 429 -18.28 3.78 4.76
N ARG A 430 -19.02 3.10 3.87
CA ARG A 430 -18.64 1.78 3.32
C ARG A 430 -17.53 1.86 2.28
N TYR A 431 -17.29 3.04 1.72
CA TYR A 431 -16.29 3.28 0.68
C TYR A 431 -14.96 3.78 1.27
N VAL A 432 -14.93 4.14 2.56
CA VAL A 432 -13.70 4.57 3.25
C VAL A 432 -12.67 3.43 3.22
N GLY A 433 -11.47 3.75 2.73
CA GLY A 433 -10.36 2.80 2.60
C GLY A 433 -10.53 1.76 1.49
N LYS A 434 -11.54 1.88 0.62
CA LYS A 434 -11.74 0.98 -0.51
C LYS A 434 -11.07 1.52 -1.76
N ARG A 435 -10.51 0.62 -2.57
CA ARG A 435 -9.88 0.94 -3.86
C ARG A 435 -10.85 0.80 -5.03
N LEU A 436 -11.71 -0.23 -4.99
CA LEU A 436 -12.62 -0.57 -6.07
C LEU A 436 -14.06 -0.64 -5.58
N VAL A 437 -14.96 0.04 -6.29
CA VAL A 437 -16.41 -0.13 -6.17
C VAL A 437 -16.97 -0.91 -7.36
N ALA A 438 -17.71 -1.96 -7.07
CA ALA A 438 -18.23 -2.89 -8.08
C ALA A 438 -19.77 -2.84 -8.17
N GLY A 439 -20.31 -2.41 -9.30
CA GLY A 439 -21.72 -2.59 -9.66
C GLY A 439 -21.90 -3.95 -10.33
N ARG A 440 -22.55 -4.91 -9.66
CA ARG A 440 -22.67 -6.29 -10.15
C ARG A 440 -24.05 -6.54 -10.75
N ASP A 441 -24.08 -6.89 -12.04
CA ASP A 441 -25.29 -7.20 -12.81
C ASP A 441 -26.43 -6.19 -12.57
N VAL A 442 -26.11 -4.92 -12.81
CA VAL A 442 -27.02 -3.81 -12.53
C VAL A 442 -28.04 -3.61 -13.65
N PRO A 443 -29.23 -3.05 -13.36
CA PRO A 443 -30.22 -2.76 -14.39
C PRO A 443 -29.77 -1.61 -15.33
N PRO A 444 -30.34 -1.52 -16.55
CA PRO A 444 -29.97 -0.51 -17.55
C PRO A 444 -30.03 0.95 -17.09
N ASP A 445 -30.88 1.26 -16.10
CA ASP A 445 -31.11 2.60 -15.57
C ASP A 445 -30.30 2.92 -14.30
N PHE A 446 -29.40 2.03 -13.88
CA PHE A 446 -28.59 2.18 -12.67
C PHE A 446 -27.84 3.52 -12.60
N LEU A 447 -27.23 3.96 -13.70
CA LEU A 447 -26.50 5.24 -13.80
C LEU A 447 -27.40 6.46 -14.02
N ARG A 448 -28.73 6.29 -14.07
CA ARG A 448 -29.71 7.38 -14.06
C ARG A 448 -30.25 7.71 -12.67
N GLN A 449 -30.02 6.83 -11.71
CA GLN A 449 -30.48 7.00 -10.34
C GLN A 449 -29.87 8.26 -9.69
N LYS A 450 -30.55 8.81 -8.68
CA LYS A 450 -30.11 10.05 -7.99
C LYS A 450 -28.68 9.94 -7.44
N GLY A 451 -28.26 8.74 -7.02
CA GLY A 451 -26.90 8.47 -6.53
C GLY A 451 -25.81 8.51 -7.60
N ALA A 452 -26.13 8.48 -8.89
CA ALA A 452 -25.11 8.52 -9.95
C ALA A 452 -24.29 9.83 -9.95
N ALA A 453 -24.85 10.92 -9.42
CA ALA A 453 -24.09 12.16 -9.19
C ALA A 453 -22.99 11.96 -8.13
N LEU A 454 -23.24 11.14 -7.11
CA LEU A 454 -22.25 10.79 -6.09
C LEU A 454 -21.20 9.82 -6.61
N LEU A 455 -21.52 8.98 -7.60
CA LEU A 455 -20.50 8.15 -8.26
C LEU A 455 -19.43 9.02 -8.91
N LYS A 456 -19.82 10.10 -9.59
CA LYS A 456 -18.88 11.08 -10.17
C LYS A 456 -17.98 11.72 -9.11
N ALA A 457 -18.49 11.93 -7.89
CA ALA A 457 -17.69 12.45 -6.78
C ALA A 457 -16.77 11.36 -6.20
N LEU A 458 -17.25 10.12 -6.05
CA LEU A 458 -16.49 8.96 -5.57
C LEU A 458 -15.32 8.58 -6.48
N THR A 459 -15.40 8.90 -7.77
CA THR A 459 -14.33 8.63 -8.74
C THR A 459 -13.67 9.91 -9.26
N GLY A 460 -14.04 11.09 -8.73
CA GLY A 460 -13.69 12.40 -9.31
C GLY A 460 -12.58 13.17 -8.60
N GLY A 461 -11.99 12.59 -7.54
CA GLY A 461 -11.01 13.23 -6.66
C GLY A 461 -11.61 14.16 -5.60
N ASP A 462 -12.93 14.28 -5.54
CA ASP A 462 -13.64 15.16 -4.59
C ASP A 462 -13.47 14.69 -3.14
N ARG A 463 -13.46 15.63 -2.18
CA ARG A 463 -13.58 15.30 -0.75
C ARG A 463 -15.05 15.27 -0.35
N LEU A 464 -15.50 14.11 0.09
CA LEU A 464 -16.84 13.87 0.62
C LEU A 464 -16.75 13.75 2.14
N ASN A 465 -17.73 14.27 2.86
CA ASN A 465 -17.84 14.02 4.30
C ASN A 465 -18.81 12.86 4.52
N THR A 466 -18.41 11.90 5.36
CA THR A 466 -19.29 10.81 5.78
C THR A 466 -19.38 10.74 7.28
N GLU A 467 -20.58 10.45 7.77
CA GLU A 467 -20.80 10.18 9.18
C GLU A 467 -20.59 8.69 9.49
N ARG A 468 -19.88 8.40 10.58
CA ARG A 468 -19.78 7.03 11.11
C ARG A 468 -20.98 6.70 11.98
N LYS A 469 -21.55 5.51 11.80
CA LYS A 469 -22.62 5.01 12.68
C LYS A 469 -22.07 4.91 14.12
N ASN A 470 -22.73 5.59 15.06
CA ASN A 470 -22.34 5.71 16.48
C ASN A 470 -21.12 6.61 16.77
N SER A 471 -20.76 7.54 15.88
CA SER A 471 -19.84 8.64 16.19
C SER A 471 -20.42 9.99 15.74
N ASN A 472 -20.02 11.07 16.42
CA ASN A 472 -20.28 12.45 15.99
C ASN A 472 -19.16 12.99 15.08
N ASP A 473 -18.16 12.17 14.75
CA ASP A 473 -17.02 12.57 13.93
C ASP A 473 -17.34 12.38 12.44
N ASP A 474 -17.16 13.45 11.68
CA ASP A 474 -17.12 13.39 10.22
C ASP A 474 -15.77 12.79 9.79
N VAL A 475 -15.83 11.76 8.95
CA VAL A 475 -14.64 11.18 8.31
C VAL A 475 -14.56 11.67 6.88
N PRO A 476 -13.43 12.25 6.45
CA PRO A 476 -13.24 12.61 5.05
C PRO A 476 -13.10 11.33 4.22
N LEU A 477 -13.89 11.24 3.14
CA LEU A 477 -13.77 10.25 2.09
C LEU A 477 -13.21 10.96 0.86
N LYS A 478 -12.01 10.56 0.43
CA LYS A 478 -11.46 10.99 -0.84
C LYS A 478 -12.08 10.19 -1.97
N GLY A 479 -12.52 10.88 -3.03
CA GLY A 479 -13.17 10.29 -4.19
C GLY A 479 -12.19 9.77 -5.24
N ASP A 480 -11.21 8.97 -4.85
CA ASP A 480 -10.19 8.39 -5.73
C ASP A 480 -10.43 6.91 -6.04
N LEU A 481 -11.67 6.44 -5.88
CA LEU A 481 -12.03 5.05 -6.09
C LEU A 481 -12.13 4.72 -7.58
N HIS A 482 -11.70 3.52 -7.93
CA HIS A 482 -12.00 2.91 -9.22
C HIS A 482 -13.43 2.38 -9.21
N ALA A 483 -14.13 2.46 -10.34
CA ALA A 483 -15.49 1.94 -10.48
C ALA A 483 -15.58 0.98 -11.68
N ILE A 484 -16.08 -0.22 -11.43
CA ILE A 484 -16.37 -1.22 -12.46
C ILE A 484 -17.82 -1.66 -12.33
N ILE A 485 -18.55 -1.59 -13.43
CA ILE A 485 -19.98 -1.85 -13.46
C ILE A 485 -20.25 -2.88 -14.54
N THR A 486 -20.92 -3.96 -14.16
CA THR A 486 -21.32 -5.05 -15.05
C THR A 486 -22.82 -5.00 -15.30
N SER A 487 -23.25 -5.17 -16.54
CA SER A 487 -24.66 -5.19 -16.93
C SER A 487 -24.92 -6.15 -18.07
N ASN A 488 -26.10 -6.78 -18.06
CA ASN A 488 -26.56 -7.63 -19.15
C ASN A 488 -27.10 -6.84 -20.37
N ALA A 489 -27.19 -5.52 -20.25
CA ALA A 489 -27.69 -4.61 -21.28
C ALA A 489 -26.95 -3.25 -21.22
N ALA A 490 -27.08 -2.47 -22.29
CA ALA A 490 -26.52 -1.13 -22.36
C ALA A 490 -27.02 -0.22 -21.22
N LEU A 491 -26.09 0.27 -20.37
CA LEU A 491 -26.39 1.20 -19.29
C LEU A 491 -26.60 2.62 -19.80
N ARG A 492 -27.70 3.25 -19.38
CA ARG A 492 -27.97 4.64 -19.71
C ARG A 492 -27.44 5.55 -18.62
N VAL A 493 -26.82 6.66 -19.01
CA VAL A 493 -26.31 7.66 -18.06
C VAL A 493 -27.28 8.82 -17.90
N LYS A 494 -27.24 9.50 -16.75
CA LYS A 494 -27.96 10.76 -16.60
C LYS A 494 -27.18 11.89 -17.28
N VAL A 495 -27.62 12.30 -18.46
CA VAL A 495 -27.09 13.47 -19.17
C VAL A 495 -27.83 14.72 -18.68
N GLU A 496 -27.15 15.59 -17.94
CA GLU A 496 -27.62 16.94 -17.66
C GLU A 496 -26.86 17.93 -18.55
N SER A 497 -26.45 19.10 -18.06
CA SER A 497 -25.60 20.04 -18.83
C SER A 497 -24.15 19.57 -19.00
N ASP A 498 -23.83 18.34 -18.60
CA ASP A 498 -22.49 17.80 -18.39
C ASP A 498 -22.20 16.52 -19.21
N GLY A 499 -22.81 16.36 -20.39
CA GLY A 499 -22.58 15.18 -21.25
C GLY A 499 -21.10 14.88 -21.51
N SER A 500 -20.27 15.91 -21.69
CA SER A 500 -18.82 15.80 -21.86
C SER A 500 -18.09 15.25 -20.62
N ALA A 501 -18.68 15.34 -19.42
CA ALA A 501 -18.10 14.76 -18.22
C ALA A 501 -18.25 13.23 -18.19
N TRP A 502 -19.34 12.69 -18.75
CA TRP A 502 -19.47 11.24 -18.93
C TRP A 502 -18.55 10.74 -20.04
N GLU A 503 -18.45 11.45 -21.16
CA GLU A 503 -17.58 11.05 -22.27
C GLU A 503 -16.11 10.88 -21.85
N ARG A 504 -15.60 11.75 -20.97
CA ARG A 504 -14.22 11.67 -20.47
C ARG A 504 -13.99 10.56 -19.45
N ARG A 505 -15.03 10.14 -18.73
CA ARG A 505 -14.94 9.18 -17.62
C ARG A 505 -15.27 7.75 -18.04
N LEU A 506 -16.18 7.55 -18.99
CA LEU A 506 -16.62 6.21 -19.34
C LEU A 506 -15.56 5.45 -20.14
N VAL A 507 -15.44 4.16 -19.84
CA VAL A 507 -14.77 3.15 -20.67
C VAL A 507 -15.79 2.03 -20.87
N ILE A 508 -16.20 1.78 -22.12
CA ILE A 508 -17.26 0.79 -22.42
C ILE A 508 -16.65 -0.41 -23.15
N LEU A 509 -16.72 -1.58 -22.51
CA LEU A 509 -16.19 -2.85 -23.01
C LEU A 509 -17.36 -3.84 -23.27
N PRO A 510 -17.67 -4.13 -24.55
CA PRO A 510 -18.78 -4.98 -24.95
C PRO A 510 -18.37 -6.46 -24.90
N PHE A 511 -18.62 -7.12 -23.78
CA PHE A 511 -18.52 -8.58 -23.63
C PHE A 511 -19.63 -9.28 -24.44
N GLU A 512 -19.47 -9.29 -25.75
CA GLU A 512 -20.38 -9.86 -26.75
C GLU A 512 -19.72 -11.06 -27.44
N ARG A 513 -20.47 -12.15 -27.64
CA ARG A 513 -19.90 -13.36 -28.22
C ARG A 513 -19.47 -13.11 -29.66
N THR A 514 -18.17 -13.25 -29.92
CA THR A 514 -17.59 -13.21 -31.26
C THR A 514 -17.48 -14.61 -31.88
N SER A 515 -17.70 -15.66 -31.07
CA SER A 515 -17.62 -17.08 -31.46
C SER A 515 -18.54 -17.99 -30.63
N ASP A 516 -18.68 -19.26 -31.03
CA ASP A 516 -19.50 -20.24 -30.32
C ASP A 516 -19.02 -20.44 -28.86
N PRO A 517 -19.95 -20.56 -27.89
CA PRO A 517 -19.57 -20.59 -26.49
C PRO A 517 -18.75 -21.86 -26.18
N PRO A 518 -17.57 -21.74 -25.56
CA PRO A 518 -16.88 -22.90 -25.02
C PRO A 518 -17.77 -23.59 -23.97
N LYS A 519 -17.56 -24.89 -23.77
CA LYS A 519 -18.27 -25.66 -22.74
C LYS A 519 -18.16 -24.93 -21.40
N ARG A 520 -19.29 -24.63 -20.76
CA ARG A 520 -19.31 -23.96 -19.44
C ARG A 520 -18.46 -24.75 -18.44
N ILE A 521 -17.49 -24.07 -17.85
CA ILE A 521 -16.64 -24.59 -16.77
C ILE A 521 -17.17 -24.05 -15.44
N LEU A 522 -17.38 -24.93 -14.46
CA LEU A 522 -17.81 -24.54 -13.11
C LEU A 522 -16.61 -23.97 -12.34
N ASN A 523 -16.84 -22.90 -11.57
CA ASN A 523 -15.81 -22.20 -10.76
C ASN A 523 -14.57 -21.83 -11.57
N PHE A 524 -14.77 -21.37 -12.81
CA PHE A 524 -13.67 -21.13 -13.73
C PHE A 524 -12.73 -20.02 -13.24
N ASP A 525 -13.26 -19.03 -12.52
CA ASP A 525 -12.48 -18.00 -11.81
C ASP A 525 -11.44 -18.62 -10.86
N GLN A 526 -11.85 -19.60 -10.04
CA GLN A 526 -10.96 -20.26 -9.07
C GLN A 526 -9.91 -21.12 -9.78
N ILE A 527 -10.29 -21.78 -10.87
CA ILE A 527 -9.38 -22.57 -11.69
C ILE A 527 -8.31 -21.65 -12.29
N LEU A 528 -8.72 -20.54 -12.91
CA LEU A 528 -7.81 -19.55 -13.50
C LEU A 528 -6.89 -18.92 -12.46
N LEU A 529 -7.41 -18.51 -11.29
CA LEU A 529 -6.59 -17.93 -10.22
C LEU A 529 -5.57 -18.94 -9.67
N LYS A 530 -5.94 -20.23 -9.58
CA LYS A 530 -5.05 -21.28 -9.09
C LYS A 530 -3.97 -21.66 -10.11
N GLU A 531 -4.33 -21.80 -11.38
CA GLU A 531 -3.44 -22.29 -12.44
C GLU A 531 -2.61 -21.18 -13.09
N GLU A 532 -3.21 -19.99 -13.22
CA GLU A 532 -2.67 -18.87 -14.02
C GLU A 532 -2.59 -17.56 -13.24
N GLY A 533 -2.90 -17.54 -11.93
CA GLY A 533 -3.04 -16.32 -11.12
C GLY A 533 -1.87 -15.34 -11.24
N GLY A 534 -0.62 -15.80 -11.12
CA GLY A 534 0.55 -14.93 -11.28
C GLY A 534 0.70 -14.39 -12.71
N GLY A 535 0.32 -15.17 -13.73
CA GLY A 535 0.32 -14.72 -15.12
C GLY A 535 -0.79 -13.71 -15.43
N ILE A 536 -1.97 -13.88 -14.83
CA ILE A 536 -3.07 -12.91 -14.92
C ILE A 536 -2.68 -11.61 -14.22
N LEU A 537 -2.04 -11.68 -13.05
CA LEU A 537 -1.50 -10.53 -12.35
C LEU A 537 -0.50 -9.78 -13.24
N ASN A 538 0.52 -10.47 -13.77
CA ASN A 538 1.51 -9.85 -14.64
C ASN A 538 0.88 -9.18 -15.86
N TRP A 539 -0.14 -9.80 -16.46
CA TRP A 539 -0.85 -9.24 -17.61
C TRP A 539 -1.48 -7.88 -17.26
N HIS A 540 -2.11 -7.75 -16.10
CA HIS A 540 -2.64 -6.47 -15.64
C HIS A 540 -1.54 -5.47 -15.27
N LEU A 541 -0.46 -5.90 -14.62
CA LEU A 541 0.65 -5.01 -14.27
C LEU A 541 1.36 -4.46 -15.52
N TRP A 542 1.52 -5.27 -16.57
CA TRP A 542 1.99 -4.81 -17.87
C TRP A 542 1.04 -3.79 -18.50
N GLY A 543 -0.27 -4.01 -18.37
CA GLY A 543 -1.27 -3.00 -18.76
C GLY A 543 -1.10 -1.69 -18.00
N ALA A 544 -0.82 -1.76 -16.71
CA ALA A 544 -0.57 -0.59 -15.89
C ALA A 544 0.69 0.18 -16.36
N ILE A 545 1.77 -0.53 -16.69
CA ILE A 545 2.99 0.08 -17.29
C ILE A 545 2.65 0.83 -18.58
N GLN A 546 1.93 0.18 -19.50
CA GLN A 546 1.50 0.78 -20.77
C GLN A 546 0.63 2.01 -20.54
N ALA A 547 -0.34 1.91 -19.61
CA ALA A 547 -1.21 3.02 -19.25
C ALA A 547 -0.42 4.20 -18.68
N LEU A 548 0.55 3.96 -17.78
CA LEU A 548 1.39 5.02 -17.23
C LEU A 548 2.21 5.73 -18.31
N GLN A 549 2.74 4.99 -19.28
CA GLN A 549 3.46 5.58 -20.42
C GLN A 549 2.55 6.46 -21.28
N GLU A 550 1.31 6.04 -21.52
CA GLU A 550 0.33 6.84 -22.26
C GLU A 550 -0.08 8.10 -21.49
N ILE A 551 -0.29 7.99 -20.17
CA ILE A 551 -0.61 9.13 -19.31
C ILE A 551 0.53 10.14 -19.31
N GLU A 552 1.77 9.68 -19.21
CA GLU A 552 2.95 10.56 -19.26
C GLU A 552 3.07 11.27 -20.63
N ALA A 553 2.81 10.54 -21.73
CA ALA A 553 2.96 11.09 -23.08
C ALA A 553 1.78 11.96 -23.55
N TYR A 554 0.55 11.62 -23.18
CA TYR A 554 -0.69 12.19 -23.73
C TYR A 554 -1.66 12.75 -22.69
N GLY A 555 -1.44 12.48 -21.40
CA GLY A 555 -2.31 12.92 -20.31
C GLY A 555 -3.59 12.11 -20.12
N ASP A 556 -3.82 11.06 -20.91
CA ASP A 556 -4.97 10.15 -20.81
C ASP A 556 -4.65 8.80 -21.49
N LEU A 557 -5.52 7.81 -21.31
CA LEU A 557 -5.48 6.54 -22.03
C LEU A 557 -5.77 6.75 -23.52
N LEU A 558 -5.00 6.09 -24.38
CA LEU A 558 -5.27 6.06 -25.81
C LEU A 558 -6.42 5.09 -26.12
N MET A 559 -7.45 5.61 -26.79
CA MET A 559 -8.59 4.84 -27.25
C MET A 559 -8.72 4.95 -28.77
N THR A 560 -9.14 3.85 -29.40
CA THR A 560 -9.44 3.84 -30.84
C THR A 560 -10.66 4.71 -31.15
N ASP A 561 -10.83 5.09 -32.41
CA ASP A 561 -12.00 5.89 -32.83
C ASP A 561 -13.31 5.13 -32.58
N GLU A 562 -13.32 3.81 -32.79
CA GLU A 562 -14.48 2.97 -32.48
C GLU A 562 -14.84 2.99 -30.98
N GLN A 563 -13.83 2.89 -30.10
CA GLN A 563 -14.04 2.94 -28.66
C GLN A 563 -14.58 4.31 -28.20
N LYS A 564 -14.10 5.40 -28.79
CA LYS A 564 -14.59 6.77 -28.53
C LYS A 564 -16.01 6.96 -29.06
N ASP A 565 -16.28 6.52 -30.28
CA ASP A 565 -17.60 6.61 -30.91
C ASP A 565 -18.65 5.83 -30.11
N ARG A 566 -18.28 4.67 -29.56
CA ARG A 566 -19.13 3.88 -28.65
C ARG A 566 -19.57 4.70 -27.44
N ILE A 567 -18.66 5.46 -26.83
CA ILE A 567 -18.94 6.34 -25.69
C ILE A 567 -19.81 7.54 -26.10
N ALA A 568 -19.43 8.23 -27.17
CA ALA A 568 -20.18 9.39 -27.66
C ALA A 568 -21.63 8.99 -28.04
N LYS A 569 -21.79 7.86 -28.71
CA LYS A 569 -23.09 7.26 -29.01
C LYS A 569 -23.87 6.99 -27.72
N ARG A 570 -23.24 6.41 -26.70
CA ARG A 570 -23.92 6.11 -25.43
C ARG A 570 -24.45 7.37 -24.73
N VAL A 571 -23.65 8.42 -24.70
CA VAL A 571 -24.05 9.70 -24.08
C VAL A 571 -25.18 10.34 -24.89
N ARG A 572 -25.07 10.35 -26.23
CA ARG A 572 -26.13 10.86 -27.13
C ARG A 572 -27.46 10.11 -26.96
N GLU A 573 -27.44 8.78 -26.96
CA GLU A 573 -28.65 7.95 -26.78
C GLU A 573 -29.25 8.06 -25.37
N SER A 574 -28.45 8.48 -24.40
CA SER A 574 -28.92 8.70 -23.03
C SER A 574 -29.70 10.02 -22.89
N ASP A 575 -29.44 11.04 -23.71
CA ASP A 575 -30.19 12.29 -23.75
C ASP A 575 -31.42 12.24 -24.68
N LEU A 576 -32.51 11.67 -24.16
CA LEU A 576 -33.74 11.49 -24.96
C LEU A 576 -34.37 12.79 -25.44
N VAL A 577 -34.20 13.90 -24.72
CA VAL A 577 -34.80 15.18 -25.12
C VAL A 577 -34.00 15.80 -26.25
N GLY A 578 -32.66 15.81 -26.15
CA GLY A 578 -31.79 16.22 -27.24
C GLY A 578 -32.00 15.35 -28.49
N LEU A 579 -32.07 14.03 -28.34
CA LEU A 579 -32.33 13.11 -29.45
C LEU A 579 -33.70 13.33 -30.09
N PHE A 580 -34.75 13.56 -29.28
CA PHE A 580 -36.08 13.91 -29.78
C PHE A 580 -36.06 15.21 -30.60
N VAL A 581 -35.41 16.26 -30.08
CA VAL A 581 -35.27 17.54 -30.79
C VAL A 581 -34.50 17.34 -32.10
N GLU A 582 -33.44 16.54 -32.07
CA GLU A 582 -32.60 16.26 -33.23
C GLU A 582 -33.32 15.48 -34.32
N GLU A 583 -34.09 14.45 -33.97
CA GLU A 583 -34.71 13.53 -34.92
C GLU A 583 -36.10 14.02 -35.37
N CYS A 584 -36.84 14.68 -34.49
CA CYS A 584 -38.26 14.98 -34.73
C CYS A 584 -38.53 16.46 -35.01
N ILE A 585 -37.61 17.38 -34.69
CA ILE A 585 -37.85 18.83 -34.80
C ILE A 585 -36.84 19.46 -35.76
N GLU A 586 -37.31 20.43 -36.54
CA GLU A 586 -36.46 21.30 -37.35
C GLU A 586 -36.88 22.77 -37.27
N LYS A 587 -35.97 23.66 -37.65
CA LYS A 587 -36.23 25.09 -37.72
C LYS A 587 -37.17 25.40 -38.89
N GLY A 588 -38.25 26.11 -38.62
CA GLY A 588 -39.22 26.56 -39.63
C GLY A 588 -40.67 26.44 -39.17
N GLY A 589 -41.60 26.80 -40.06
CA GLY A 589 -43.04 26.75 -39.77
C GLY A 589 -43.53 27.81 -38.79
N ILE A 590 -44.82 27.76 -38.47
CA ILE A 590 -45.52 28.74 -37.60
C ILE A 590 -45.17 28.59 -36.11
N GLY A 591 -44.51 27.48 -35.72
CA GLY A 591 -44.25 27.13 -34.33
C GLY A 591 -45.07 25.93 -33.84
N LEU A 592 -44.74 25.46 -32.64
CA LEU A 592 -45.38 24.33 -31.97
C LEU A 592 -45.74 24.68 -30.52
N SER A 593 -46.90 24.22 -30.05
CA SER A 593 -47.26 24.33 -28.63
C SER A 593 -46.48 23.35 -27.77
N THR A 594 -46.26 23.68 -26.49
CA THR A 594 -45.60 22.78 -25.53
C THR A 594 -46.37 21.46 -25.36
N GLU A 595 -47.69 21.50 -25.53
CA GLU A 595 -48.55 20.31 -25.49
C GLU A 595 -48.30 19.37 -26.67
N GLN A 596 -48.22 19.90 -27.90
CA GLN A 596 -47.87 19.12 -29.10
C GLN A 596 -46.48 18.49 -28.97
N LEU A 597 -45.50 19.27 -28.51
CA LEU A 597 -44.13 18.81 -28.27
C LEU A 597 -44.10 17.70 -27.21
N GLY A 598 -44.84 17.86 -26.10
CA GLY A 598 -44.91 16.87 -25.03
C GLY A 598 -45.63 15.58 -25.44
N ALA A 599 -46.67 15.66 -26.29
CA ALA A 599 -47.35 14.49 -26.83
C ALA A 599 -46.42 13.69 -27.77
N SER A 600 -45.81 14.37 -28.75
CA SER A 600 -44.88 13.75 -29.69
C SER A 600 -43.63 13.17 -28.99
N TYR A 601 -43.11 13.84 -27.96
CA TYR A 601 -42.01 13.30 -27.14
C TYR A 601 -42.40 12.00 -26.42
N ARG A 602 -43.61 11.93 -25.85
CA ARG A 602 -44.11 10.71 -25.20
C ARG A 602 -44.26 9.55 -26.19
N GLU A 603 -44.74 9.82 -27.40
CA GLU A 603 -44.79 8.83 -28.48
C GLU A 603 -43.39 8.38 -28.90
N PHE A 604 -42.45 9.32 -29.07
CA PHE A 604 -41.05 9.06 -29.38
C PHE A 604 -40.36 8.15 -28.34
N CYS A 605 -40.63 8.37 -27.05
CA CYS A 605 -40.13 7.50 -25.98
C CYS A 605 -40.80 6.12 -25.99
N THR A 606 -42.12 6.08 -26.22
CA THR A 606 -42.91 4.84 -26.25
C THR A 606 -42.46 3.93 -27.39
N SER A 607 -42.23 4.49 -28.59
CA SER A 607 -41.78 3.71 -29.75
C SER A 607 -40.39 3.07 -29.55
N ARG A 608 -39.57 3.63 -28.66
CA ARG A 608 -38.25 3.11 -28.28
C ARG A 608 -38.27 2.24 -27.02
N GLY A 609 -39.45 2.03 -26.41
CA GLY A 609 -39.58 1.29 -25.16
C GLY A 609 -38.90 1.95 -23.96
N LEU A 610 -38.71 3.27 -23.99
CA LEU A 610 -37.98 4.02 -22.95
C LEU A 610 -38.93 4.87 -22.10
N PRO A 611 -38.70 4.98 -20.78
CA PRO A 611 -39.51 5.85 -19.93
C PRO A 611 -39.24 7.32 -20.23
N ALA A 612 -40.32 8.09 -20.43
CA ALA A 612 -40.25 9.54 -20.62
C ALA A 612 -39.75 10.26 -19.35
N GLU A 613 -39.03 11.36 -19.55
CA GLU A 613 -38.66 12.29 -18.47
C GLU A 613 -39.89 12.92 -17.81
N SER A 614 -39.73 13.42 -16.57
CA SER A 614 -40.81 14.18 -15.92
C SER A 614 -41.12 15.46 -16.71
N GLU A 615 -42.36 15.95 -16.64
CA GLU A 615 -42.78 17.15 -17.38
C GLU A 615 -41.89 18.37 -17.09
N MET A 616 -41.43 18.52 -15.85
CA MET A 616 -40.49 19.56 -15.43
C MET A 616 -39.10 19.38 -16.05
N SER A 617 -38.56 18.15 -16.04
CA SER A 617 -37.27 17.80 -16.67
C SER A 617 -37.31 18.04 -18.17
N PHE A 618 -38.35 17.51 -18.83
CA PHE A 618 -38.61 17.69 -20.25
C PHE A 618 -38.69 19.17 -20.64
N SER A 619 -39.53 19.96 -19.96
CA SER A 619 -39.72 21.38 -20.30
C SER A 619 -38.42 22.18 -20.16
N LYS A 620 -37.63 21.92 -19.11
CA LYS A 620 -36.33 22.57 -18.89
C LYS A 620 -35.34 22.23 -20.01
N LYS A 621 -35.19 20.94 -20.34
CA LYS A 621 -34.26 20.47 -21.38
C LYS A 621 -34.69 20.92 -22.77
N LEU A 622 -35.98 20.76 -23.10
CA LEU A 622 -36.56 21.16 -24.38
C LEU A 622 -36.29 22.63 -24.67
N ARG A 623 -36.50 23.51 -23.69
CA ARG A 623 -36.19 24.93 -23.83
C ARG A 623 -34.72 25.16 -24.21
N SER A 624 -33.80 24.54 -23.46
CA SER A 624 -32.36 24.66 -23.70
C SER A 624 -31.98 24.18 -25.10
N GLU A 625 -32.48 23.02 -25.52
CA GLU A 625 -32.18 22.44 -26.84
C GLU A 625 -32.74 23.30 -27.99
N LEU A 626 -33.98 23.79 -27.88
CA LEU A 626 -34.59 24.62 -28.92
C LEU A 626 -33.94 26.01 -29.02
N GLU A 627 -33.56 26.61 -27.89
CA GLU A 627 -32.81 27.87 -27.86
C GLU A 627 -31.41 27.68 -28.49
N HIS A 628 -30.68 26.63 -28.11
CA HIS A 628 -29.33 26.38 -28.60
C HIS A 628 -29.28 25.97 -30.08
N ARG A 629 -30.13 25.03 -30.52
CA ARG A 629 -30.09 24.48 -31.89
C ARG A 629 -30.79 25.38 -32.90
N PHE A 630 -31.89 26.02 -32.53
CA PHE A 630 -32.76 26.72 -33.48
C PHE A 630 -32.92 28.22 -33.21
N GLN A 631 -32.41 28.73 -32.07
CA GLN A 631 -32.64 30.10 -31.60
C GLN A 631 -34.14 30.40 -31.41
N ALA A 632 -34.92 29.36 -31.07
CA ALA A 632 -36.36 29.49 -30.88
C ALA A 632 -36.65 30.16 -29.53
N GLN A 633 -37.56 31.14 -29.51
CA GLN A 633 -37.96 31.83 -28.28
C GLN A 633 -39.27 31.24 -27.72
N PRO A 634 -39.35 31.00 -26.40
CA PRO A 634 -40.60 30.58 -25.78
C PRO A 634 -41.62 31.72 -25.80
N THR A 635 -42.90 31.37 -25.93
CA THR A 635 -44.03 32.31 -25.86
C THR A 635 -45.14 31.76 -24.98
N GLU A 636 -45.82 32.63 -24.25
CA GLU A 636 -47.04 32.30 -23.50
C GLU A 636 -48.33 32.52 -24.31
N ASN A 637 -48.20 33.09 -25.51
CA ASN A 637 -49.31 33.52 -26.35
C ASN A 637 -49.31 32.81 -27.72
N PHE A 638 -48.85 31.56 -27.78
CA PHE A 638 -48.91 30.77 -29.01
C PHE A 638 -50.37 30.52 -29.39
N VAL A 639 -50.77 30.96 -30.59
CA VAL A 639 -52.14 30.83 -31.08
C VAL A 639 -52.24 29.55 -31.90
N THR A 640 -53.04 28.62 -31.41
CA THR A 640 -53.38 27.38 -32.13
C THR A 640 -54.61 27.59 -33.02
N ASP A 641 -54.86 26.69 -33.98
CA ASP A 641 -56.03 26.74 -34.88
C ASP A 641 -57.37 26.81 -34.13
N ALA A 642 -57.41 26.34 -32.88
CA ALA A 642 -58.55 26.42 -31.97
C ALA A 642 -58.78 27.81 -31.35
N LYS A 643 -58.03 28.86 -31.75
CA LYS A 643 -58.06 30.24 -31.19
C LYS A 643 -57.77 30.35 -29.68
N SER A 644 -57.32 29.27 -29.04
CA SER A 644 -56.86 29.27 -27.65
C SER A 644 -55.37 29.67 -27.56
N ARG A 645 -55.03 30.51 -26.56
CA ARG A 645 -53.65 30.89 -26.26
C ARG A 645 -53.00 29.81 -25.40
N LYS A 646 -51.86 29.30 -25.84
CA LYS A 646 -51.09 28.26 -25.14
C LYS A 646 -49.61 28.66 -25.05
N ARG A 647 -48.87 27.99 -24.18
CA ARG A 647 -47.40 28.05 -24.18
C ARG A 647 -46.85 27.30 -25.40
N GLY A 648 -45.79 27.82 -26.01
CA GLY A 648 -45.18 27.23 -27.20
C GLY A 648 -43.89 27.91 -27.63
N TYR A 649 -43.43 27.55 -28.82
CA TYR A 649 -42.20 28.05 -29.44
C TYR A 649 -42.49 28.42 -30.89
N TYR A 650 -42.02 29.59 -31.34
CA TYR A 650 -42.08 29.99 -32.74
C TYR A 650 -40.89 29.43 -33.53
N ASN A 651 -41.01 29.39 -34.86
CA ASN A 651 -39.95 28.99 -35.80
C ASN A 651 -39.45 27.55 -35.62
N VAL A 652 -40.29 26.65 -35.13
CA VAL A 652 -40.03 25.21 -35.06
C VAL A 652 -41.22 24.43 -35.63
N ARG A 653 -40.94 23.31 -36.31
CA ARG A 653 -41.95 22.38 -36.83
C ARG A 653 -41.46 20.94 -36.69
N PHE A 654 -42.39 19.98 -36.78
CA PHE A 654 -42.03 18.57 -36.85
C PHE A 654 -41.41 18.25 -38.21
N LYS A 655 -40.41 17.38 -38.24
CA LYS A 655 -39.83 16.85 -39.48
C LYS A 655 -40.84 15.94 -40.18
N GLU A 656 -40.88 15.98 -41.51
CA GLU A 656 -41.88 15.26 -42.32
C GLU A 656 -41.79 13.72 -42.21
N ASN A 657 -40.69 13.16 -41.68
CA ASN A 657 -40.44 11.71 -41.57
C ASN A 657 -40.23 11.20 -40.12
N ALA A 658 -40.74 11.88 -39.08
CA ALA A 658 -40.43 11.60 -37.67
C ALA A 658 -40.95 10.24 -37.09
N GLY A 659 -41.30 9.24 -37.92
CA GLY A 659 -41.89 7.97 -37.48
C GLY A 659 -41.52 6.72 -38.28
N GLN A 660 -40.50 6.76 -39.13
CA GLN A 660 -39.98 5.58 -39.84
C GLN A 660 -38.48 5.41 -39.55
N GLY A 661 -38.16 4.70 -38.46
CA GLY A 661 -36.80 4.39 -38.05
C GLY A 661 -36.80 3.32 -36.98
#